data_AF-A0A0D2CCZ1-F1
#
_entry.id   AF-A0A0D2CCZ1-F1
#
_cell.length_a   1.000
_cell.length_b   1.000
_cell.length_c   1.000
_cell.angle_alpha   90.00
_cell.angle_beta   90.00
_cell.angle_gamma   90.00
#
_symmetry.space_group_name_H-M   'P 1'
#
loop_
_entity.id
_entity.type
_entity.pdbx_description
1 polymer ?
#
loop_
_entity_poly.entity_id
_entity_poly.type
_entity_poly.pdbx_seq_one_letter_code
_entity_poly.pdbx_strand_id
1 'polypeptide(L)'
;MTTIPDHPSLARIPPGYRTKLSPKAVDIIAKVYDWVENECIPADHIVKAQLAEKPWAMPPYIKELRKKAKAEGLFNLFLPNHFKESPGLTILEYSCCCELLGRVYWAPMTLNCHAPDTGNIELLAKYCTEEQKKKWMQPLLDGECLSAYSMTEPDVAASDATNISCRIRREGNEYVINGRKLYGNWIGNEDVKFYILMGCSDPDNPDPWKRHSTVIVPRDTPGLKAVRYMTIMGYDCAPEGHGEYVYENVRIPVENIILGEGRAFEIAQGRLGPGRIHHCMRLLGQAERAYEHALIRATDARKKPRGKLIGEFDSNIERLADMRMEIDALRLVVLNAAETMDLMGNVAGRYAIAQAKIMVPLGVTKIVDECMQMFAGQGLTQHTFLPEAWTYARFARIADGPDAAHKHQVGRDQLKTAPEDPSEYPQAVMETMAAEVLLPLQLSTGPPPTGRKPKQISDKRRDKKRVADRHCQRQARARTKNKIAELESLVAHLTSQSGNEVCRELREQLESARTECRSLKRKLATIYSLAQINLDEESEARLDMAEKATNQSLPERAEFSPSFSLLSPLKASPAVADDLQLEGTGDAGRPPRGPVCNVHGEAEYGFPVDDSLNLNFSDAMFDEQTFNPMGLGQAPPQMDEMAGPHHSNTITVAATATTSIPLSFPESGSSCTCAHHLHPHKQANMWAFVSETLMDWKTHNWPKLKNDGTADDIAVRAVIEGWNESTMGNLSASWRILREVDEKVWAQSRDVDRLAVLCIMNLLLQCHLNPSEENLLRLPAWYRPRPSQVAQKHAYAIDFFVWPGIRERFVYHYHKYCSNRFWSLLAEHFRFVWPYDLRDCYVHNRSTNRYQLSELFRRHLNDLTSFTFDKDMFGNYPEFDCDIPKYMKIPQSLGPKQLANQRHRKRYIETPGNQKLIGFTPMPPIGPQDQWYNIPPDNMTKSLGPGLWGLPMPTNQYL
;
A
#
# COMPACT_ATOMS: atom_id res chain seq x y z
N MET A 1 -47.77 11.26 -8.95
CA MET A 1 -46.33 11.09 -9.18
C MET A 1 -46.14 10.97 -10.68
N THR A 2 -45.34 11.84 -11.30
CA THR A 2 -44.92 11.65 -12.70
C THR A 2 -44.01 10.43 -12.78
N THR A 3 -44.23 9.56 -13.76
CA THR A 3 -43.33 8.45 -14.06
C THR A 3 -42.01 9.01 -14.57
N ILE A 4 -40.95 8.87 -13.79
CA ILE A 4 -39.59 9.20 -14.21
C ILE A 4 -39.25 8.27 -15.39
N PRO A 5 -38.70 8.78 -16.52
CA PRO A 5 -38.35 7.95 -17.67
C PRO A 5 -37.38 6.83 -17.30
N ASP A 6 -37.55 5.65 -17.91
CA ASP A 6 -36.58 4.56 -17.75
C ASP A 6 -35.38 4.82 -18.66
N HIS A 7 -34.46 5.65 -18.17
CA HIS A 7 -33.28 6.10 -18.90
C HIS A 7 -31.99 5.62 -18.20
N PRO A 8 -30.97 5.11 -18.94
CA PRO A 8 -29.75 4.56 -18.33
C PRO A 8 -29.04 5.53 -17.37
N SER A 9 -29.06 6.84 -17.69
CA SER A 9 -28.48 7.90 -16.85
C SER A 9 -29.05 7.97 -15.42
N LEU A 10 -30.26 7.46 -15.22
CA LEU A 10 -30.97 7.47 -13.93
C LEU A 10 -30.83 6.13 -13.20
N ALA A 11 -30.41 5.06 -13.89
CA ALA A 11 -30.38 3.69 -13.37
C ALA A 11 -29.44 3.51 -12.16
N ARG A 12 -28.33 4.28 -12.09
CA ARG A 12 -27.37 4.27 -10.96
C ARG A 12 -27.72 5.26 -9.84
N ILE A 13 -28.64 6.19 -10.07
CA ILE A 13 -29.13 7.09 -9.02
C ILE A 13 -30.01 6.27 -8.06
N PRO A 14 -29.78 6.28 -6.74
CA PRO A 14 -30.59 5.50 -5.81
C PRO A 14 -32.04 6.01 -5.74
N PRO A 15 -33.06 5.14 -5.57
CA PRO A 15 -34.47 5.53 -5.68
C PRO A 15 -34.89 6.71 -4.79
N GLY A 16 -34.37 6.78 -3.56
CA GLY A 16 -34.64 7.87 -2.61
C GLY A 16 -34.03 9.23 -2.98
N TYR A 17 -33.14 9.29 -3.99
CA TYR A 17 -32.66 10.55 -4.58
C TYR A 17 -33.34 10.86 -5.92
N ARG A 18 -33.76 9.84 -6.70
CA ARG A 18 -34.52 10.07 -7.95
C ARG A 18 -35.78 10.91 -7.73
N THR A 19 -36.47 10.70 -6.60
CA THR A 19 -37.67 11.44 -6.21
C THR A 19 -37.42 12.91 -5.83
N LYS A 20 -36.14 13.32 -5.70
CA LYS A 20 -35.72 14.69 -5.33
C LYS A 20 -35.27 15.51 -6.55
N LEU A 21 -35.09 14.89 -7.71
CA LEU A 21 -34.70 15.56 -8.96
C LEU A 21 -35.89 16.29 -9.56
N SER A 22 -35.70 17.53 -9.99
CA SER A 22 -36.72 18.24 -10.80
C SER A 22 -36.87 17.59 -12.19
N PRO A 23 -38.03 17.74 -12.86
CA PRO A 23 -38.19 17.29 -14.25
C PRO A 23 -37.17 17.90 -15.21
N LYS A 24 -36.69 19.11 -14.91
CA LYS A 24 -35.62 19.79 -15.67
C LYS A 24 -34.27 19.12 -15.47
N ALA A 25 -33.92 18.76 -14.24
CA ALA A 25 -32.69 18.01 -13.99
C ALA A 25 -32.74 16.61 -14.62
N VAL A 26 -33.89 15.93 -14.60
CA VAL A 26 -34.06 14.63 -15.28
C VAL A 26 -33.77 14.73 -16.79
N ASP A 27 -34.32 15.75 -17.47
CA ASP A 27 -34.04 16.04 -18.88
C ASP A 27 -32.55 16.36 -19.14
N ILE A 28 -31.93 17.20 -18.31
CA ILE A 28 -30.52 17.56 -18.45
C ILE A 28 -29.60 16.36 -18.15
N ILE A 29 -29.89 15.53 -17.14
CA ILE A 29 -29.12 14.32 -16.80
C ILE A 29 -29.21 13.27 -17.93
N ALA A 30 -30.35 13.17 -18.64
CA ALA A 30 -30.44 12.35 -19.85
C ALA A 30 -29.54 12.91 -20.97
N LYS A 31 -29.67 14.19 -21.31
CA LYS A 31 -28.86 14.84 -22.35
C LYS A 31 -27.35 14.81 -22.06
N VAL A 32 -26.94 14.96 -20.80
CA VAL A 32 -25.53 14.87 -20.38
C VAL A 32 -24.99 13.43 -20.52
N TYR A 33 -25.83 12.41 -20.33
CA TYR A 33 -25.45 11.01 -20.61
C TYR A 33 -25.27 10.79 -22.11
N ASP A 34 -26.26 11.20 -22.92
CA ASP A 34 -26.20 11.06 -24.37
C ASP A 34 -24.99 11.81 -24.96
N TRP A 35 -24.68 13.00 -24.43
CA TRP A 35 -23.50 13.77 -24.78
C TRP A 35 -22.19 13.02 -24.48
N VAL A 36 -22.09 12.42 -23.28
CA VAL A 36 -20.86 11.72 -22.86
C VAL A 36 -20.67 10.42 -23.65
N GLU A 37 -21.73 9.62 -23.84
CA GLU A 37 -21.63 8.33 -24.53
C GLU A 37 -21.49 8.48 -26.06
N ASN A 38 -22.15 9.47 -26.69
CA ASN A 38 -22.16 9.59 -28.15
C ASN A 38 -21.12 10.59 -28.70
N GLU A 39 -20.76 11.66 -27.96
CA GLU A 39 -19.80 12.66 -28.42
C GLU A 39 -18.43 12.48 -27.73
N CYS A 40 -18.39 12.38 -26.40
CA CYS A 40 -17.13 12.42 -25.66
C CYS A 40 -16.33 11.11 -25.67
N ILE A 41 -16.97 9.98 -25.35
CA ILE A 41 -16.29 8.67 -25.28
C ILE A 41 -15.71 8.24 -26.63
N PRO A 42 -16.43 8.35 -27.77
CA PRO A 42 -15.88 7.98 -29.07
C PRO A 42 -14.71 8.86 -29.49
N ALA A 43 -14.73 10.15 -29.16
CA ALA A 43 -13.73 11.13 -29.58
C ALA A 43 -12.47 11.19 -28.70
N ASP A 44 -12.35 10.39 -27.63
CA ASP A 44 -11.18 10.39 -26.74
C ASP A 44 -9.86 10.17 -27.49
N HIS A 45 -9.88 9.36 -28.55
CA HIS A 45 -8.73 9.15 -29.44
C HIS A 45 -8.37 10.38 -30.30
N ILE A 46 -9.38 11.14 -30.76
CA ILE A 46 -9.20 12.37 -31.56
C ILE A 46 -8.58 13.47 -30.68
N VAL A 47 -9.12 13.65 -29.47
CA VAL A 47 -8.61 14.64 -28.50
C VAL A 47 -7.17 14.29 -28.09
N LYS A 48 -6.88 13.01 -27.83
CA LYS A 48 -5.51 12.57 -27.48
C LYS A 48 -4.51 12.75 -28.64
N ALA A 49 -4.93 12.58 -29.89
CA ALA A 49 -4.11 12.92 -31.05
C ALA A 49 -3.85 14.44 -31.18
N GLN A 50 -4.89 15.27 -31.03
CA GLN A 50 -4.76 16.73 -31.08
C GLN A 50 -3.84 17.28 -29.97
N LEU A 51 -3.91 16.69 -28.76
CA LEU A 51 -3.01 17.03 -27.66
C LEU A 51 -1.58 16.51 -27.88
N ALA A 52 -1.37 15.37 -28.52
CA ALA A 52 -0.03 14.88 -28.86
C ALA A 52 0.70 15.81 -29.85
N GLU A 53 -0.02 16.47 -30.76
CA GLU A 53 0.56 17.50 -31.64
C GLU A 53 0.81 18.83 -30.92
N LYS A 54 -0.14 19.27 -30.09
CA LYS A 54 -0.14 20.62 -29.47
C LYS A 54 -0.64 20.57 -28.01
N PRO A 55 0.14 20.08 -27.04
CA PRO A 55 -0.35 19.78 -25.69
C PRO A 55 -1.07 20.95 -25.02
N TRP A 56 -0.50 22.16 -25.10
CA TRP A 56 -1.04 23.33 -24.39
C TRP A 56 -2.12 24.10 -25.16
N ALA A 57 -2.43 23.72 -26.39
CA ALA A 57 -3.52 24.32 -27.15
C ALA A 57 -4.83 23.59 -26.83
N MET A 58 -5.85 24.32 -26.40
CA MET A 58 -7.20 23.77 -26.22
C MET A 58 -7.69 23.12 -27.54
N PRO A 59 -7.94 21.79 -27.57
CA PRO A 59 -8.19 21.05 -28.80
C PRO A 59 -9.34 21.62 -29.65
N PRO A 60 -9.17 21.76 -30.97
CA PRO A 60 -10.23 22.24 -31.87
C PRO A 60 -11.56 21.51 -31.69
N TYR A 61 -11.53 20.19 -31.52
CA TYR A 61 -12.74 19.39 -31.33
C TYR A 61 -13.48 19.72 -30.02
N ILE A 62 -12.75 20.02 -28.94
CA ILE A 62 -13.34 20.52 -27.68
C ILE A 62 -13.96 21.91 -27.89
N LYS A 63 -13.35 22.79 -28.71
CA LYS A 63 -13.94 24.10 -29.05
C LYS A 63 -15.19 23.99 -29.93
N GLU A 64 -15.33 22.95 -30.75
CA GLU A 64 -16.53 22.66 -31.53
C GLU A 64 -17.65 22.08 -30.67
N LEU A 65 -17.36 21.04 -29.88
CA LEU A 65 -18.29 20.48 -28.89
C LEU A 65 -18.77 21.55 -27.90
N ARG A 66 -17.91 22.46 -27.45
CA ARG A 66 -18.29 23.59 -26.57
C ARG A 66 -19.34 24.51 -27.20
N LYS A 67 -19.27 24.79 -28.50
CA LYS A 67 -20.27 25.60 -29.21
C LYS A 67 -21.62 24.87 -29.31
N LYS A 68 -21.59 23.58 -29.64
CA LYS A 68 -22.78 22.73 -29.73
C LYS A 68 -23.47 22.59 -28.37
N ALA A 69 -22.72 22.30 -27.30
CA ALA A 69 -23.26 22.24 -25.92
C ALA A 69 -23.90 23.57 -25.48
N LYS A 70 -23.29 24.73 -25.82
CA LYS A 70 -23.86 26.05 -25.54
C LYS A 70 -25.15 26.32 -26.32
N ALA A 71 -25.30 25.80 -27.53
CA ALA A 71 -26.52 25.88 -28.33
C ALA A 71 -27.64 24.95 -27.82
N GLU A 72 -27.29 23.78 -27.28
CA GLU A 72 -28.23 22.81 -26.70
C GLU A 72 -28.63 23.13 -25.24
N GLY A 73 -28.08 24.20 -24.66
CA GLY A 73 -28.35 24.63 -23.29
C GLY A 73 -27.59 23.87 -22.20
N LEU A 74 -26.63 23.02 -22.58
CA LEU A 74 -25.80 22.21 -21.71
C LEU A 74 -24.56 23.00 -21.24
N PHE A 75 -24.74 24.18 -20.66
CA PHE A 75 -23.65 25.11 -20.35
C PHE A 75 -23.70 25.66 -18.93
N ASN A 76 -22.54 25.83 -18.30
CA ASN A 76 -22.39 26.35 -16.93
C ASN A 76 -23.22 25.60 -15.87
N LEU A 77 -23.54 24.32 -16.10
CA LEU A 77 -24.46 23.50 -15.29
C LEU A 77 -24.06 23.42 -13.80
N PHE A 78 -22.79 23.69 -13.50
CA PHE A 78 -22.22 23.65 -12.16
C PHE A 78 -22.68 24.76 -11.21
N LEU A 79 -23.15 25.90 -11.72
CA LEU A 79 -23.39 27.08 -10.90
C LEU A 79 -24.75 26.93 -10.19
N PRO A 80 -24.83 26.84 -8.86
CA PRO A 80 -26.08 26.49 -8.17
C PRO A 80 -27.21 27.51 -8.35
N ASN A 81 -28.46 27.05 -8.30
CA ASN A 81 -29.69 27.80 -8.54
C ASN A 81 -29.90 29.10 -7.73
N HIS A 82 -29.13 29.35 -6.67
CA HIS A 82 -29.18 30.60 -5.90
C HIS A 82 -28.33 31.73 -6.49
N PHE A 83 -27.52 31.45 -7.52
CA PHE A 83 -26.85 32.47 -8.32
C PHE A 83 -27.74 32.95 -9.48
N LYS A 84 -27.71 34.25 -9.77
CA LYS A 84 -28.50 34.89 -10.83
C LYS A 84 -28.13 34.38 -12.23
N GLU A 85 -26.88 34.01 -12.41
CA GLU A 85 -26.27 33.52 -13.64
C GLU A 85 -26.44 32.00 -13.82
N SER A 86 -27.10 31.32 -12.88
CA SER A 86 -27.26 29.86 -12.87
C SER A 86 -28.22 29.37 -13.96
N PRO A 87 -27.93 28.23 -14.61
CA PRO A 87 -28.92 27.50 -15.41
C PRO A 87 -30.03 26.85 -14.55
N GLY A 88 -29.96 26.93 -13.21
CA GLY A 88 -31.06 26.63 -12.29
C GLY A 88 -31.08 25.22 -11.71
N LEU A 89 -29.93 24.53 -11.64
CA LEU A 89 -29.79 23.23 -10.97
C LEU A 89 -29.42 23.37 -9.48
N THR A 90 -29.83 22.42 -8.65
CA THR A 90 -29.27 22.27 -7.29
C THR A 90 -27.90 21.56 -7.31
N ILE A 91 -27.19 21.56 -6.18
CA ILE A 91 -25.89 20.88 -6.04
C ILE A 91 -26.07 19.35 -6.18
N LEU A 92 -27.16 18.77 -5.65
CA LEU A 92 -27.55 17.37 -5.84
C LEU A 92 -27.83 17.04 -7.31
N GLU A 93 -28.59 17.89 -8.01
CA GLU A 93 -28.93 17.69 -9.42
C GLU A 93 -27.69 17.78 -10.33
N TYR A 94 -26.83 18.77 -10.11
CA TYR A 94 -25.57 18.89 -10.84
C TYR A 94 -24.56 17.79 -10.45
N SER A 95 -24.61 17.26 -9.23
CA SER A 95 -23.78 16.10 -8.86
C SER A 95 -24.11 14.88 -9.73
N CYS A 96 -25.38 14.63 -10.04
CA CYS A 96 -25.74 13.56 -10.98
C CYS A 96 -25.14 13.79 -12.39
N CYS A 97 -25.08 15.05 -12.85
CA CYS A 97 -24.36 15.41 -14.08
C CYS A 97 -22.84 15.23 -13.98
N CYS A 98 -22.24 15.52 -12.82
CA CYS A 98 -20.80 15.32 -12.58
C CYS A 98 -20.37 13.86 -12.68
N GLU A 99 -21.20 12.90 -12.28
CA GLU A 99 -20.87 11.47 -12.40
C GLU A 99 -20.71 11.07 -13.86
N LEU A 100 -21.65 11.49 -14.71
CA LEU A 100 -21.63 11.27 -16.15
C LEU A 100 -20.43 11.95 -16.81
N LEU A 101 -20.26 13.26 -16.58
CA LEU A 101 -19.11 14.04 -17.05
C LEU A 101 -17.77 13.51 -16.51
N GLY A 102 -17.79 12.70 -15.44
CA GLY A 102 -16.62 12.05 -14.88
C GLY A 102 -16.04 10.95 -15.75
N ARG A 103 -16.82 10.32 -16.63
CA ARG A 103 -16.40 9.13 -17.43
C ARG A 103 -15.28 9.43 -18.44
N VAL A 104 -15.08 10.69 -18.81
CA VAL A 104 -13.99 11.17 -19.68
C VAL A 104 -13.37 12.41 -19.06
N TYR A 105 -12.06 12.41 -18.81
CA TYR A 105 -11.37 13.46 -18.03
C TYR A 105 -11.62 14.89 -18.56
N TRP A 106 -11.60 15.05 -19.90
CA TRP A 106 -11.80 16.32 -20.58
C TRP A 106 -13.27 16.66 -20.92
N ALA A 107 -14.24 15.74 -20.74
CA ALA A 107 -15.65 16.03 -21.05
C ALA A 107 -16.22 17.27 -20.31
N PRO A 108 -15.88 17.56 -19.04
CA PRO A 108 -16.31 18.79 -18.36
C PRO A 108 -15.88 20.07 -19.10
N MET A 109 -14.81 20.05 -19.91
CA MET A 109 -14.35 21.21 -20.67
C MET A 109 -15.30 21.61 -21.82
N THR A 110 -16.17 20.68 -22.26
CA THR A 110 -17.15 20.93 -23.32
C THR A 110 -18.39 21.67 -22.80
N LEU A 111 -18.89 21.33 -21.61
CA LEU A 111 -20.03 22.01 -20.95
C LEU A 111 -19.61 23.21 -20.06
N ASN A 112 -18.35 23.64 -20.15
CA ASN A 112 -17.72 24.66 -19.28
C ASN A 112 -17.83 24.36 -17.76
N CYS A 113 -17.69 23.07 -17.43
CA CYS A 113 -17.87 22.48 -16.10
C CYS A 113 -16.55 21.98 -15.46
N HIS A 114 -15.40 22.29 -16.07
CA HIS A 114 -14.06 21.89 -15.60
C HIS A 114 -13.53 22.68 -14.38
N ALA A 115 -12.55 22.08 -13.69
CA ALA A 115 -11.76 22.78 -12.67
C ALA A 115 -10.56 23.49 -13.33
N PRO A 116 -9.93 24.49 -12.71
CA PRO A 116 -10.36 25.22 -11.52
C PRO A 116 -11.49 26.22 -11.81
N ASP A 117 -11.84 26.43 -13.08
CA ASP A 117 -12.69 27.54 -13.52
C ASP A 117 -14.08 27.54 -12.89
N THR A 118 -14.73 26.38 -12.73
CA THR A 118 -16.00 26.27 -11.99
C THR A 118 -15.93 26.89 -10.58
N GLY A 119 -14.90 26.56 -9.80
CA GLY A 119 -14.68 27.13 -8.47
C GLY A 119 -14.23 28.60 -8.50
N ASN A 120 -13.60 29.05 -9.59
CA ASN A 120 -13.23 30.44 -9.78
C ASN A 120 -14.45 31.30 -10.13
N ILE A 121 -15.35 30.82 -11.00
CA ILE A 121 -16.62 31.49 -11.34
C ILE A 121 -17.51 31.60 -10.10
N GLU A 122 -17.68 30.53 -9.30
CA GLU A 122 -18.46 30.60 -8.05
C GLU A 122 -17.88 31.63 -7.06
N LEU A 123 -16.55 31.69 -6.94
CA LEU A 123 -15.85 32.69 -6.13
C LEU A 123 -16.13 34.11 -6.62
N LEU A 124 -15.98 34.37 -7.93
CA LEU A 124 -16.22 35.69 -8.51
C LEU A 124 -17.70 36.09 -8.37
N ALA A 125 -18.64 35.19 -8.64
CA ALA A 125 -20.08 35.43 -8.52
C ALA A 125 -20.47 35.86 -7.09
N LYS A 126 -19.82 35.27 -6.09
CA LYS A 126 -20.12 35.46 -4.68
C LYS A 126 -19.38 36.62 -4.00
N TYR A 127 -18.15 36.93 -4.42
CA TYR A 127 -17.25 37.83 -3.67
C TYR A 127 -16.73 39.06 -4.44
N CYS A 128 -17.00 39.17 -5.74
CA CYS A 128 -16.56 40.31 -6.56
C CYS A 128 -17.66 41.36 -6.76
N THR A 129 -17.24 42.60 -7.05
CA THR A 129 -18.15 43.68 -7.49
C THR A 129 -18.68 43.42 -8.91
N GLU A 130 -19.73 44.14 -9.33
CA GLU A 130 -20.29 43.96 -10.67
C GLU A 130 -19.30 44.35 -11.79
N GLU A 131 -18.40 45.31 -11.54
CA GLU A 131 -17.31 45.68 -12.45
C GLU A 131 -16.27 44.55 -12.57
N GLN A 132 -15.88 43.95 -11.44
CA GLN A 132 -14.99 42.80 -11.40
C GLN A 132 -15.62 41.57 -12.07
N LYS A 133 -16.92 41.30 -11.84
CA LYS A 133 -17.68 40.25 -12.52
C LYS A 133 -17.70 40.47 -14.03
N LYS A 134 -18.04 41.68 -14.48
CA LYS A 134 -18.05 42.02 -15.92
C LYS A 134 -16.67 41.86 -16.57
N LYS A 135 -15.59 42.18 -15.84
CA LYS A 135 -14.20 42.11 -16.34
C LYS A 135 -13.61 40.70 -16.32
N TRP A 136 -13.91 39.88 -15.31
CA TRP A 136 -13.23 38.61 -15.04
C TRP A 136 -14.15 37.38 -15.06
N MET A 137 -15.40 37.51 -14.62
CA MET A 137 -16.35 36.39 -14.56
C MET A 137 -17.07 36.16 -15.88
N GLN A 138 -17.49 37.22 -16.57
CA GLN A 138 -18.25 37.09 -17.82
C GLN A 138 -17.48 36.32 -18.92
N PRO A 139 -16.19 36.58 -19.19
CA PRO A 139 -15.45 35.80 -20.20
C PRO A 139 -15.27 34.32 -19.85
N LEU A 140 -15.23 33.98 -18.54
CA LEU A 140 -15.25 32.59 -18.08
C LEU A 140 -16.62 31.95 -18.26
N LEU A 141 -17.71 32.65 -17.92
CA LEU A 141 -19.09 32.18 -18.12
C LEU A 141 -19.44 32.02 -19.61
N ASP A 142 -18.84 32.80 -20.49
CA ASP A 142 -19.02 32.64 -21.94
C ASP A 142 -18.18 31.51 -22.54
N GLY A 143 -17.15 31.04 -21.82
CA GLY A 143 -16.23 29.97 -22.24
C GLY A 143 -15.13 30.45 -23.19
N GLU A 144 -14.84 31.75 -23.22
CA GLU A 144 -13.87 32.40 -24.10
C GLU A 144 -12.43 32.34 -23.58
N CYS A 145 -12.26 32.16 -22.26
CA CYS A 145 -10.97 32.01 -21.61
C CYS A 145 -11.02 31.00 -20.46
N LEU A 146 -9.84 30.75 -19.88
CA LEU A 146 -9.59 29.98 -18.67
C LEU A 146 -8.95 30.87 -17.61
N SER A 147 -8.99 30.44 -16.36
CA SER A 147 -8.27 31.05 -15.24
C SER A 147 -7.56 30.00 -14.38
N ALA A 148 -6.61 30.46 -13.58
CA ALA A 148 -5.84 29.62 -12.66
C ALA A 148 -6.11 30.02 -11.20
N TYR A 149 -5.98 29.07 -10.26
CA TYR A 149 -5.97 29.36 -8.82
C TYR A 149 -4.55 29.20 -8.27
N SER A 150 -3.98 30.26 -7.73
CA SER A 150 -2.55 30.38 -7.39
C SER A 150 -2.38 30.50 -5.87
N MET A 151 -2.54 29.38 -5.18
CA MET A 151 -2.49 29.29 -3.71
C MET A 151 -1.24 28.55 -3.22
N THR A 152 -1.06 27.29 -3.63
CA THR A 152 0.02 26.41 -3.15
C THR A 152 1.40 26.98 -3.45
N GLU A 153 2.35 26.75 -2.54
CA GLU A 153 3.73 27.22 -2.62
C GLU A 153 4.67 26.01 -2.52
N PRO A 154 5.81 25.97 -3.24
CA PRO A 154 6.74 24.84 -3.20
C PRO A 154 7.58 24.80 -1.91
N ASP A 155 7.76 25.94 -1.24
CA ASP A 155 8.77 26.11 -0.18
C ASP A 155 8.20 26.05 1.26
N VAL A 156 6.87 25.89 1.41
CA VAL A 156 6.17 25.82 2.71
C VAL A 156 5.11 24.73 2.74
N ALA A 157 4.71 24.30 3.95
CA ALA A 157 3.66 23.30 4.16
C ALA A 157 2.24 23.85 3.92
N ALA A 158 1.96 24.24 2.67
CA ALA A 158 0.73 24.93 2.23
C ALA A 158 -0.60 24.17 2.45
N SER A 159 -0.56 22.92 2.96
CA SER A 159 -1.74 22.24 3.52
C SER A 159 -2.30 22.93 4.76
N ASP A 160 -1.45 23.64 5.51
CA ASP A 160 -1.86 24.70 6.43
C ASP A 160 -1.65 26.04 5.73
N ALA A 161 -2.77 26.66 5.36
CA ALA A 161 -2.80 27.89 4.60
C ALA A 161 -2.33 29.13 5.38
N THR A 162 -2.10 29.04 6.70
CA THR A 162 -1.50 30.15 7.46
C THR A 162 0.00 30.32 7.16
N ASN A 163 0.66 29.27 6.64
CA ASN A 163 2.07 29.30 6.25
C ASN A 163 2.32 29.93 4.86
N ILE A 164 1.26 30.29 4.12
CA ILE A 164 1.37 30.92 2.79
C ILE A 164 2.19 32.21 2.90
N SER A 165 3.34 32.25 2.22
CA SER A 165 4.43 33.20 2.43
C SER A 165 4.59 34.24 1.31
N CYS A 166 4.05 33.95 0.12
CA CYS A 166 4.08 34.86 -1.04
C CYS A 166 3.51 36.23 -0.63
N ARG A 167 4.37 37.24 -0.60
CA ARG A 167 4.06 38.55 -0.04
C ARG A 167 3.28 39.38 -1.04
N ILE A 168 2.18 39.95 -0.56
CA ILE A 168 1.47 41.07 -1.17
C ILE A 168 1.83 42.30 -0.32
N ARG A 169 2.21 43.41 -0.94
CA ARG A 169 2.47 44.68 -0.24
C ARG A 169 1.88 45.84 -1.03
N ARG A 170 1.08 46.66 -0.38
CA ARG A 170 0.45 47.83 -0.99
C ARG A 170 1.47 48.98 -1.17
N GLU A 171 1.44 49.61 -2.34
CA GLU A 171 2.19 50.82 -2.67
C GLU A 171 1.21 51.82 -3.32
N GLY A 172 0.65 52.72 -2.52
CA GLY A 172 -0.33 53.70 -3.01
C GLY A 172 -1.59 53.04 -3.60
N ASN A 173 -1.72 53.12 -4.92
CA ASN A 173 -2.81 52.56 -5.73
C ASN A 173 -2.46 51.21 -6.38
N GLU A 174 -1.33 50.58 -6.04
CA GLU A 174 -0.96 49.24 -6.49
C GLU A 174 -0.74 48.26 -5.33
N TYR A 175 -0.78 46.96 -5.63
CA TYR A 175 -0.11 45.92 -4.86
C TYR A 175 1.11 45.41 -5.64
N VAL A 176 2.23 45.28 -4.94
CA VAL A 176 3.43 44.57 -5.39
C VAL A 176 3.42 43.16 -4.81
N ILE A 177 3.58 42.15 -5.66
CA ILE A 177 3.55 40.72 -5.29
C ILE A 177 4.93 40.10 -5.52
N ASN A 178 5.43 39.38 -4.51
CA ASN A 178 6.71 38.66 -4.55
C ASN A 178 6.59 37.27 -3.90
N GLY A 179 6.97 36.20 -4.62
CA GLY A 179 6.97 34.83 -4.08
C GLY A 179 6.95 33.74 -5.15
N ARG A 180 6.84 32.47 -4.73
CA ARG A 180 6.73 31.30 -5.61
C ARG A 180 5.39 30.60 -5.44
N LYS A 181 4.84 30.02 -6.51
CA LYS A 181 3.57 29.28 -6.52
C LYS A 181 3.67 28.00 -7.33
N LEU A 182 2.74 27.08 -7.08
CA LEU A 182 2.69 25.74 -7.68
C LEU A 182 1.23 25.33 -7.99
N TYR A 183 1.04 24.46 -8.97
CA TYR A 183 -0.23 23.82 -9.40
C TYR A 183 -1.28 24.68 -10.12
N GLY A 184 -1.16 26.01 -10.19
CA GLY A 184 -2.03 26.81 -11.05
C GLY A 184 -1.90 26.42 -12.53
N ASN A 185 -2.98 26.51 -13.32
CA ASN A 185 -3.01 26.09 -14.74
C ASN A 185 -1.86 26.68 -15.55
N TRP A 186 -1.39 25.95 -16.55
CA TRP A 186 -0.13 26.24 -17.23
C TRP A 186 -0.22 27.47 -18.17
N ILE A 187 0.67 28.44 -17.99
CA ILE A 187 0.68 29.70 -18.75
C ILE A 187 0.92 29.52 -20.26
N GLY A 188 1.52 28.39 -20.65
CA GLY A 188 1.70 28.01 -22.06
C GLY A 188 0.39 27.67 -22.76
N ASN A 189 -0.70 27.45 -22.02
CA ASN A 189 -2.05 27.49 -22.59
C ASN A 189 -2.48 28.96 -22.73
N GLU A 190 -2.59 29.41 -23.98
CA GLU A 190 -2.92 30.80 -24.32
C GLU A 190 -4.33 31.20 -23.90
N ASP A 191 -5.26 30.26 -23.70
CA ASP A 191 -6.62 30.56 -23.24
C ASP A 191 -6.63 30.96 -21.74
N VAL A 192 -5.59 30.66 -20.95
CA VAL A 192 -5.47 31.09 -19.53
C VAL A 192 -5.16 32.58 -19.43
N LYS A 193 -6.11 33.42 -19.02
CA LYS A 193 -5.97 34.90 -19.02
C LYS A 193 -5.70 35.56 -17.66
N PHE A 194 -5.95 34.89 -16.53
CA PHE A 194 -5.62 35.41 -15.21
C PHE A 194 -5.49 34.35 -14.11
N TYR A 195 -4.84 34.73 -13.01
CA TYR A 195 -4.61 33.95 -11.82
C TYR A 195 -5.32 34.60 -10.63
N ILE A 196 -6.20 33.86 -9.95
CA ILE A 196 -6.71 34.25 -8.63
C ILE A 196 -5.68 33.77 -7.61
N LEU A 197 -4.88 34.70 -7.07
CA LEU A 197 -3.76 34.44 -6.17
C LEU A 197 -4.15 34.69 -4.70
N MET A 198 -3.74 33.78 -3.81
CA MET A 198 -3.76 33.99 -2.36
C MET A 198 -2.33 34.26 -1.87
N GLY A 199 -2.13 35.33 -1.11
CA GLY A 199 -0.82 35.70 -0.56
C GLY A 199 -0.94 36.41 0.78
N CYS A 200 0.17 36.50 1.52
CA CYS A 200 0.22 37.19 2.80
C CYS A 200 0.35 38.70 2.56
N SER A 201 -0.65 39.48 2.99
CA SER A 201 -0.64 40.94 2.93
C SER A 201 -0.07 41.56 4.22
N ASP A 202 -0.50 41.03 5.36
CA ASP A 202 -0.22 41.53 6.70
C ASP A 202 0.29 40.37 7.58
N PRO A 203 1.60 40.06 7.57
CA PRO A 203 2.15 38.96 8.37
C PRO A 203 2.17 39.28 9.87
N ASP A 204 2.11 40.56 10.21
CA ASP A 204 2.26 41.09 11.57
C ASP A 204 0.92 41.10 12.33
N ASN A 205 -0.20 40.85 11.63
CA ASN A 205 -1.53 40.72 12.25
C ASN A 205 -1.51 39.71 13.41
N PRO A 206 -2.06 40.04 14.59
CA PRO A 206 -2.11 39.09 15.72
C PRO A 206 -3.04 37.90 15.46
N ASP A 207 -3.94 37.98 14.47
CA ASP A 207 -4.81 36.88 14.04
C ASP A 207 -4.27 36.23 12.76
N PRO A 208 -3.73 34.99 12.81
CA PRO A 208 -3.22 34.29 11.63
C PRO A 208 -4.24 34.13 10.50
N TRP A 209 -5.54 34.08 10.82
CA TRP A 209 -6.61 33.90 9.84
C TRP A 209 -6.97 35.19 9.09
N LYS A 210 -6.35 36.33 9.45
CA LYS A 210 -6.51 37.64 8.80
C LYS A 210 -5.26 38.13 8.07
N ARG A 211 -4.17 37.35 8.03
CA ARG A 211 -2.88 37.74 7.43
C ARG A 211 -2.86 37.73 5.90
N HIS A 212 -3.87 37.14 5.26
CA HIS A 212 -3.86 36.79 3.84
C HIS A 212 -4.98 37.46 3.06
N SER A 213 -4.65 37.87 1.83
CA SER A 213 -5.56 38.51 0.88
C SER A 213 -5.62 37.72 -0.43
N THR A 214 -6.75 37.83 -1.13
CA THR A 214 -6.95 37.22 -2.45
C THR A 214 -7.02 38.31 -3.52
N VAL A 215 -6.22 38.19 -4.57
CA VAL A 215 -6.08 39.20 -5.64
C VAL A 215 -6.09 38.56 -7.02
N ILE A 216 -6.51 39.32 -8.03
CA ILE A 216 -6.50 38.90 -9.44
C ILE A 216 -5.21 39.41 -10.11
N VAL A 217 -4.41 38.49 -10.65
CA VAL A 217 -3.20 38.80 -11.42
C VAL A 217 -3.45 38.43 -12.89
N PRO A 218 -3.50 39.40 -13.82
CA PRO A 218 -3.55 39.13 -15.25
C PRO A 218 -2.36 38.27 -15.71
N ARG A 219 -2.58 37.38 -16.68
CA ARG A 219 -1.56 36.44 -17.21
C ARG A 219 -0.31 37.16 -17.69
N ASP A 220 -0.48 38.24 -18.44
CA ASP A 220 0.61 38.97 -19.10
C ASP A 220 1.14 40.15 -18.27
N THR A 221 0.87 40.19 -16.95
CA THR A 221 1.41 41.22 -16.05
C THR A 221 2.94 41.06 -15.87
N PRO A 222 3.74 42.12 -16.09
CA PRO A 222 5.19 42.07 -15.91
C PRO A 222 5.60 41.55 -14.53
N GLY A 223 6.61 40.67 -14.50
CA GLY A 223 7.11 40.03 -13.29
C GLY A 223 6.54 38.63 -13.02
N LEU A 224 5.44 38.23 -13.67
CA LEU A 224 4.94 36.85 -13.60
C LEU A 224 5.76 35.97 -14.55
N LYS A 225 6.56 35.08 -13.98
CA LYS A 225 7.48 34.18 -14.70
C LYS A 225 7.10 32.73 -14.44
N ALA A 226 6.95 31.94 -15.50
CA ALA A 226 6.91 30.49 -15.38
C ALA A 226 8.32 29.93 -15.20
N VAL A 227 8.46 28.95 -14.30
CA VAL A 227 9.69 28.16 -14.13
C VAL A 227 9.65 26.93 -15.04
N ARG A 228 8.52 26.20 -15.00
CA ARG A 228 8.26 24.97 -15.77
C ARG A 228 6.79 24.56 -15.65
N TYR A 229 6.34 23.70 -16.55
CA TYR A 229 5.17 22.87 -16.30
C TYR A 229 5.54 21.70 -15.38
N MET A 230 4.54 21.07 -14.77
CA MET A 230 4.66 20.01 -13.78
C MET A 230 3.87 18.79 -14.25
N THR A 231 4.49 17.60 -14.20
CA THR A 231 3.81 16.33 -14.44
C THR A 231 3.36 15.69 -13.13
N ILE A 232 2.16 15.12 -13.10
CA ILE A 232 1.64 14.30 -12.00
C ILE A 232 1.79 12.83 -12.41
N MET A 233 2.67 12.09 -11.74
CA MET A 233 2.99 10.69 -12.06
C MET A 233 3.38 10.41 -13.53
N GLY A 234 3.90 11.43 -14.23
CA GLY A 234 4.26 11.37 -15.65
C GLY A 234 3.21 11.98 -16.60
N TYR A 235 1.96 12.15 -16.17
CA TYR A 235 0.93 12.86 -16.93
C TYR A 235 1.14 14.38 -16.83
N ASP A 236 1.02 15.08 -17.94
CA ASP A 236 1.19 16.55 -18.02
C ASP A 236 -0.10 17.35 -17.78
N CYS A 237 -1.25 16.65 -17.76
CA CYS A 237 -2.59 17.21 -17.67
C CYS A 237 -2.93 18.22 -18.78
N ALA A 238 -2.35 18.04 -19.98
CA ALA A 238 -2.68 18.79 -21.18
C ALA A 238 -4.20 18.76 -21.49
N PRO A 239 -4.84 19.89 -21.87
CA PRO A 239 -4.26 21.20 -22.12
C PRO A 239 -4.27 22.16 -20.92
N GLU A 240 -4.89 21.78 -19.80
CA GLU A 240 -4.98 22.64 -18.60
C GLU A 240 -3.60 22.87 -17.97
N GLY A 241 -2.87 21.78 -17.78
CA GLY A 241 -1.53 21.73 -17.21
C GLY A 241 -1.42 22.21 -15.77
N HIS A 242 -0.25 22.05 -15.19
CA HIS A 242 0.11 22.61 -13.88
C HIS A 242 1.45 23.33 -14.00
N GLY A 243 1.55 24.55 -13.46
CA GLY A 243 2.78 25.34 -13.50
C GLY A 243 3.48 25.48 -12.15
N GLU A 244 4.80 25.67 -12.20
CA GLU A 244 5.59 26.30 -11.15
C GLU A 244 5.90 27.75 -11.57
N TYR A 245 5.67 28.71 -10.67
CA TYR A 245 5.71 30.14 -10.95
C TYR A 245 6.57 30.93 -9.97
N VAL A 246 7.19 31.98 -10.47
CA VAL A 246 7.77 33.09 -9.70
C VAL A 246 6.95 34.35 -10.00
N TYR A 247 6.51 35.03 -8.94
CA TYR A 247 6.02 36.40 -8.99
C TYR A 247 7.16 37.29 -8.51
N GLU A 248 7.72 38.12 -9.37
CA GLU A 248 8.87 38.98 -9.09
C GLU A 248 8.51 40.44 -9.37
N ASN A 249 8.23 41.18 -8.30
CA ASN A 249 7.75 42.58 -8.32
C ASN A 249 6.53 42.80 -9.24
N VAL A 250 5.64 41.81 -9.29
CA VAL A 250 4.38 41.87 -10.04
C VAL A 250 3.52 42.99 -9.50
N ARG A 251 3.18 43.97 -10.35
CA ARG A 251 2.35 45.13 -10.00
C ARG A 251 0.93 44.96 -10.55
N ILE A 252 -0.06 45.11 -9.67
CA ILE A 252 -1.48 45.13 -10.03
C ILE A 252 -2.19 46.31 -9.34
N PRO A 253 -3.26 46.88 -9.93
CA PRO A 253 -4.05 47.92 -9.29
C PRO A 253 -4.75 47.43 -8.01
N VAL A 254 -5.03 48.35 -7.06
CA VAL A 254 -5.69 47.99 -5.79
C VAL A 254 -7.11 47.44 -5.96
N GLU A 255 -7.82 47.80 -7.04
CA GLU A 255 -9.15 47.27 -7.36
C GLU A 255 -9.15 45.82 -7.88
N ASN A 256 -7.98 45.18 -8.04
CA ASN A 256 -7.89 43.75 -8.30
C ASN A 256 -8.01 42.88 -7.03
N ILE A 257 -8.19 43.46 -5.84
CA ILE A 257 -8.47 42.69 -4.61
C ILE A 257 -9.92 42.17 -4.58
N ILE A 258 -10.08 40.92 -4.14
CA ILE A 258 -11.40 40.29 -3.97
C ILE A 258 -11.84 40.46 -2.51
N LEU A 259 -13.06 40.99 -2.31
CA LEU A 259 -13.72 41.31 -1.03
C LEU A 259 -13.00 42.31 -0.10
N GLY A 260 -11.68 42.22 0.10
CA GLY A 260 -10.90 43.15 0.91
C GLY A 260 -9.64 42.54 1.53
N GLU A 261 -8.79 43.41 2.09
CA GLU A 261 -7.55 43.00 2.76
C GLU A 261 -7.84 42.08 3.97
N GLY A 262 -7.08 40.99 4.10
CA GLY A 262 -7.19 40.02 5.20
C GLY A 262 -8.36 39.02 5.10
N ARG A 263 -9.09 38.97 3.96
CA ARG A 263 -10.30 38.13 3.81
C ARG A 263 -10.08 36.79 3.10
N ALA A 264 -8.85 36.37 2.79
CA ALA A 264 -8.59 35.21 1.94
C ALA A 264 -9.19 33.89 2.45
N PHE A 265 -9.18 33.65 3.77
CA PHE A 265 -9.71 32.40 4.35
C PHE A 265 -11.23 32.25 4.19
N GLU A 266 -11.98 33.35 4.23
CA GLU A 266 -13.43 33.36 4.00
C GLU A 266 -13.76 33.02 2.54
N ILE A 267 -13.02 33.63 1.61
CA ILE A 267 -13.12 33.41 0.17
C ILE A 267 -12.78 31.95 -0.18
N ALA A 268 -11.68 31.43 0.38
CA ALA A 268 -11.24 30.06 0.17
C ALA A 268 -12.20 29.02 0.76
N GLN A 269 -12.76 29.27 1.96
CA GLN A 269 -13.79 28.39 2.54
C GLN A 269 -15.09 28.39 1.75
N GLY A 270 -15.45 29.51 1.11
CA GLY A 270 -16.56 29.56 0.16
C GLY A 270 -16.34 28.65 -1.04
N ARG A 271 -15.26 28.89 -1.79
CA ARG A 271 -14.91 28.19 -3.05
C ARG A 271 -14.68 26.68 -2.89
N LEU A 272 -14.04 26.26 -1.79
CA LEU A 272 -13.62 24.86 -1.62
C LEU A 272 -14.75 23.94 -1.10
N GLY A 273 -16.00 24.40 -1.03
CA GLY A 273 -17.16 23.57 -0.72
C GLY A 273 -17.58 22.71 -1.92
N PRO A 274 -18.27 23.29 -2.93
CA PRO A 274 -18.82 22.53 -4.05
C PRO A 274 -17.74 21.87 -4.94
N GLY A 275 -16.59 22.53 -5.14
CA GLY A 275 -15.47 21.97 -5.91
C GLY A 275 -15.05 20.56 -5.46
N ARG A 276 -15.02 20.31 -4.14
CA ARG A 276 -14.72 18.98 -3.58
C ARG A 276 -15.75 17.92 -3.96
N ILE A 277 -17.04 18.28 -3.94
CA ILE A 277 -18.14 17.39 -4.35
C ILE A 277 -18.06 17.13 -5.86
N HIS A 278 -17.84 18.16 -6.68
CA HIS A 278 -17.68 18.03 -8.13
C HIS A 278 -16.48 17.14 -8.51
N HIS A 279 -15.39 17.17 -7.74
CA HIS A 279 -14.28 16.24 -7.91
C HIS A 279 -14.62 14.81 -7.48
N CYS A 280 -15.23 14.61 -6.30
CA CYS A 280 -15.62 13.28 -5.82
C CYS A 280 -16.59 12.59 -6.79
N MET A 281 -17.58 13.32 -7.30
CA MET A 281 -18.58 12.75 -8.18
C MET A 281 -18.02 12.42 -9.59
N ARG A 282 -17.11 13.26 -10.12
CA ARG A 282 -16.37 12.92 -11.35
C ARG A 282 -15.46 11.70 -11.19
N LEU A 283 -14.93 11.45 -9.99
CA LEU A 283 -14.15 10.24 -9.70
C LEU A 283 -15.03 8.98 -9.69
N LEU A 284 -16.31 9.06 -9.30
CA LEU A 284 -17.24 7.94 -9.45
C LEU A 284 -17.54 7.64 -10.92
N GLY A 285 -17.60 8.66 -11.78
CA GLY A 285 -17.66 8.47 -13.23
C GLY A 285 -16.47 7.71 -13.81
N GLN A 286 -15.25 8.05 -13.38
CA GLN A 286 -14.04 7.29 -13.72
C GLN A 286 -14.10 5.85 -13.20
N ALA A 287 -14.59 5.64 -11.98
CA ALA A 287 -14.72 4.32 -11.36
C ALA A 287 -15.74 3.42 -12.10
N GLU A 288 -16.90 3.95 -12.49
CA GLU A 288 -17.89 3.19 -13.26
C GLU A 288 -17.35 2.79 -14.64
N ARG A 289 -16.71 3.71 -15.38
CA ARG A 289 -16.10 3.36 -16.67
C ARG A 289 -14.95 2.36 -16.51
N ALA A 290 -14.15 2.46 -15.44
CA ALA A 290 -13.10 1.49 -15.15
C ALA A 290 -13.68 0.10 -14.82
N TYR A 291 -14.76 0.06 -14.05
CA TYR A 291 -15.50 -1.15 -13.69
C TYR A 291 -16.17 -1.81 -14.92
N GLU A 292 -16.76 -1.03 -15.82
CA GLU A 292 -17.27 -1.49 -17.12
C GLU A 292 -16.16 -2.09 -17.98
N HIS A 293 -15.02 -1.42 -18.09
CA HIS A 293 -13.83 -1.95 -18.75
C HIS A 293 -13.34 -3.26 -18.10
N ALA A 294 -13.39 -3.37 -16.76
CA ALA A 294 -13.03 -4.58 -16.03
C ALA A 294 -14.00 -5.75 -16.29
N LEU A 295 -15.31 -5.49 -16.40
CA LEU A 295 -16.30 -6.49 -16.81
C LEU A 295 -16.09 -6.98 -18.25
N ILE A 296 -15.81 -6.07 -19.18
CA ILE A 296 -15.47 -6.41 -20.57
C ILE A 296 -14.18 -7.24 -20.60
N ARG A 297 -13.16 -6.89 -19.80
CA ARG A 297 -11.92 -7.66 -19.68
C ARG A 297 -12.12 -9.02 -19.03
N ALA A 298 -13.01 -9.13 -18.03
CA ALA A 298 -13.36 -10.37 -17.36
C ALA A 298 -14.02 -11.38 -18.32
N THR A 299 -14.79 -10.89 -19.29
CA THR A 299 -15.61 -11.69 -20.21
C THR A 299 -15.02 -11.83 -21.63
N ASP A 300 -13.92 -11.15 -21.94
CA ASP A 300 -13.24 -11.21 -23.25
C ASP A 300 -12.80 -12.64 -23.58
N ALA A 301 -13.50 -13.28 -24.52
CA ALA A 301 -13.25 -14.66 -24.95
C ALA A 301 -11.82 -14.93 -25.46
N ARG A 302 -11.07 -13.88 -25.82
CA ARG A 302 -9.66 -13.93 -26.25
C ARG A 302 -8.67 -13.93 -25.08
N LYS A 303 -9.15 -13.75 -23.84
CA LYS A 303 -8.33 -13.62 -22.63
C LYS A 303 -8.64 -14.77 -21.66
N LYS A 304 -8.11 -15.95 -21.98
CA LYS A 304 -8.34 -17.19 -21.23
C LYS A 304 -7.10 -17.75 -20.52
N PRO A 305 -6.58 -17.10 -19.46
CA PRO A 305 -5.49 -17.67 -18.67
C PRO A 305 -5.92 -19.03 -18.10
N ARG A 306 -5.06 -20.06 -18.24
CA ARG A 306 -5.36 -21.45 -17.85
C ARG A 306 -6.67 -22.01 -18.45
N GLY A 307 -7.06 -21.54 -19.64
CA GLY A 307 -8.25 -22.00 -20.38
C GLY A 307 -9.58 -21.37 -19.93
N LYS A 308 -9.62 -20.70 -18.78
CA LYS A 308 -10.79 -19.99 -18.22
C LYS A 308 -10.73 -18.50 -18.52
N LEU A 309 -11.89 -17.87 -18.73
CA LEU A 309 -12.04 -16.41 -18.78
C LEU A 309 -11.52 -15.77 -17.48
N ILE A 310 -11.07 -14.52 -17.55
CA ILE A 310 -10.58 -13.77 -16.37
C ILE A 310 -11.66 -13.69 -15.27
N GLY A 311 -12.95 -13.63 -15.62
CA GLY A 311 -14.09 -13.63 -14.70
C GLY A 311 -14.52 -15.00 -14.14
N GLU A 312 -13.94 -16.12 -14.60
CA GLU A 312 -14.24 -17.48 -14.11
C GLU A 312 -13.31 -17.94 -12.95
N PHE A 313 -12.59 -17.00 -12.36
CA PHE A 313 -11.77 -17.18 -11.17
C PHE A 313 -12.46 -16.50 -9.98
N ASP A 314 -12.66 -17.25 -8.90
CA ASP A 314 -13.46 -16.80 -7.74
C ASP A 314 -12.96 -15.46 -7.16
N SER A 315 -11.64 -15.30 -7.05
CA SER A 315 -11.01 -14.06 -6.57
C SER A 315 -11.20 -12.84 -7.49
N ASN A 316 -11.64 -13.04 -8.74
CA ASN A 316 -12.05 -11.95 -9.63
C ASN A 316 -13.56 -11.70 -9.57
N ILE A 317 -14.37 -12.72 -9.25
CA ILE A 317 -15.81 -12.56 -8.95
C ILE A 317 -15.96 -11.74 -7.65
N GLU A 318 -15.21 -12.10 -6.61
CA GLU A 318 -15.13 -11.36 -5.34
C GLU A 318 -14.67 -9.90 -5.57
N ARG A 319 -13.55 -9.69 -6.27
CA ARG A 319 -13.06 -8.36 -6.67
C ARG A 319 -14.10 -7.51 -7.40
N LEU A 320 -14.86 -8.10 -8.34
CA LEU A 320 -15.93 -7.38 -9.05
C LEU A 320 -17.09 -7.03 -8.11
N ALA A 321 -17.49 -7.93 -7.21
CA ALA A 321 -18.52 -7.65 -6.21
C ALA A 321 -18.09 -6.52 -5.24
N ASP A 322 -16.86 -6.58 -4.72
CA ASP A 322 -16.31 -5.55 -3.82
C ASP A 322 -16.23 -4.18 -4.49
N MET A 323 -15.73 -4.09 -5.73
CA MET A 323 -15.70 -2.84 -6.48
C MET A 323 -17.11 -2.27 -6.69
N ARG A 324 -18.09 -3.11 -7.05
CA ARG A 324 -19.49 -2.71 -7.21
C ARG A 324 -20.07 -2.12 -5.91
N MET A 325 -19.87 -2.82 -4.79
CA MET A 325 -20.34 -2.39 -3.47
C MET A 325 -19.65 -1.11 -2.99
N GLU A 326 -18.33 -0.96 -3.19
CA GLU A 326 -17.60 0.27 -2.80
C GLU A 326 -18.04 1.46 -3.66
N ILE A 327 -18.26 1.32 -4.97
CA ILE A 327 -18.80 2.40 -5.83
C ILE A 327 -20.19 2.86 -5.34
N ASP A 328 -21.11 1.93 -5.09
CA ASP A 328 -22.48 2.27 -4.68
C ASP A 328 -22.54 2.91 -3.29
N ALA A 329 -21.72 2.43 -2.34
CA ALA A 329 -21.57 3.06 -1.02
C ALA A 329 -20.96 4.46 -1.11
N LEU A 330 -19.94 4.66 -1.96
CA LEU A 330 -19.32 5.97 -2.15
C LEU A 330 -20.26 6.98 -2.83
N ARG A 331 -21.09 6.55 -3.80
CA ARG A 331 -22.13 7.40 -4.40
C ARG A 331 -23.11 7.93 -3.35
N LEU A 332 -23.56 7.07 -2.43
CA LEU A 332 -24.46 7.48 -1.35
C LEU A 332 -23.82 8.56 -0.44
N VAL A 333 -22.51 8.48 -0.17
CA VAL A 333 -21.78 9.51 0.59
C VAL A 333 -21.77 10.85 -0.15
N VAL A 334 -21.55 10.86 -1.47
CA VAL A 334 -21.53 12.12 -2.25
C VAL A 334 -22.92 12.73 -2.38
N LEU A 335 -23.95 11.93 -2.69
CA LEU A 335 -25.33 12.41 -2.80
C LEU A 335 -25.85 12.97 -1.47
N ASN A 336 -25.53 12.31 -0.34
CA ASN A 336 -25.84 12.81 1.00
C ASN A 336 -25.15 14.17 1.26
N ALA A 337 -23.88 14.31 0.88
CA ALA A 337 -23.16 15.58 1.04
C ALA A 337 -23.78 16.70 0.18
N ALA A 338 -24.13 16.42 -1.07
CA ALA A 338 -24.76 17.37 -1.98
C ALA A 338 -26.15 17.83 -1.48
N GLU A 339 -26.99 16.89 -1.03
CA GLU A 339 -28.29 17.22 -0.42
C GLU A 339 -28.12 18.01 0.90
N THR A 340 -27.14 17.67 1.73
CA THR A 340 -26.85 18.43 2.96
C THR A 340 -26.47 19.88 2.63
N MET A 341 -25.78 20.12 1.51
CA MET A 341 -25.44 21.47 1.05
C MET A 341 -26.64 22.22 0.49
N ASP A 342 -27.52 21.56 -0.27
CA ASP A 342 -28.76 22.17 -0.78
C ASP A 342 -29.75 22.53 0.36
N LEU A 343 -29.86 21.68 1.39
CA LEU A 343 -30.81 21.87 2.50
C LEU A 343 -30.28 22.73 3.66
N MET A 344 -28.97 22.67 3.94
CA MET A 344 -28.38 23.28 5.14
C MET A 344 -27.20 24.23 4.84
N GLY A 345 -26.78 24.34 3.57
CA GLY A 345 -25.67 25.18 3.13
C GLY A 345 -24.28 24.60 3.43
N ASN A 346 -23.29 25.08 2.66
CA ASN A 346 -21.90 24.57 2.67
C ASN A 346 -21.23 24.58 4.05
N VAL A 347 -21.67 25.45 4.98
CA VAL A 347 -21.11 25.54 6.34
C VAL A 347 -21.56 24.39 7.22
N ALA A 348 -22.86 24.03 7.19
CA ALA A 348 -23.38 22.86 7.91
C ALA A 348 -22.94 21.55 7.22
N GLY A 349 -22.92 21.52 5.89
CA GLY A 349 -22.44 20.39 5.09
C GLY A 349 -20.95 20.04 5.28
N ARG A 350 -20.17 20.84 6.02
CA ARG A 350 -18.71 20.67 6.23
C ARG A 350 -18.30 19.23 6.57
N TYR A 351 -19.02 18.56 7.46
CA TYR A 351 -18.71 17.17 7.84
C TYR A 351 -18.90 16.20 6.66
N ALA A 352 -20.04 16.27 5.97
CA ALA A 352 -20.34 15.40 4.84
C ALA A 352 -19.41 15.67 3.63
N ILE A 353 -19.06 16.94 3.37
CA ILE A 353 -18.06 17.31 2.35
C ILE A 353 -16.69 16.72 2.69
N ALA A 354 -16.25 16.79 3.96
CA ALA A 354 -15.00 16.18 4.40
C ALA A 354 -15.04 14.65 4.27
N GLN A 355 -16.15 14.02 4.65
CA GLN A 355 -16.35 12.57 4.52
C GLN A 355 -16.22 12.12 3.05
N ALA A 356 -16.92 12.77 2.12
CA ALA A 356 -16.80 12.50 0.68
C ALA A 356 -15.37 12.70 0.18
N LYS A 357 -14.74 13.84 0.52
CA LYS A 357 -13.38 14.20 0.11
C LYS A 357 -12.29 13.27 0.64
N ILE A 358 -12.54 12.55 1.74
CA ILE A 358 -11.65 11.51 2.28
C ILE A 358 -11.93 10.15 1.62
N MET A 359 -13.20 9.74 1.59
CA MET A 359 -13.57 8.36 1.23
C MET A 359 -13.48 8.11 -0.27
N VAL A 360 -13.99 9.02 -1.10
CA VAL A 360 -14.15 8.78 -2.54
C VAL A 360 -12.81 8.72 -3.27
N PRO A 361 -11.87 9.68 -3.12
CA PRO A 361 -10.56 9.56 -3.77
C PRO A 361 -9.76 8.35 -3.28
N LEU A 362 -9.93 7.93 -2.02
CA LEU A 362 -9.26 6.75 -1.47
C LEU A 362 -9.79 5.44 -2.06
N GLY A 363 -11.11 5.24 -2.09
CA GLY A 363 -11.73 4.03 -2.63
C GLY A 363 -11.59 3.95 -4.15
N VAL A 364 -11.84 5.05 -4.88
CA VAL A 364 -11.67 5.09 -6.34
C VAL A 364 -10.23 4.80 -6.77
N THR A 365 -9.21 5.23 -6.00
CA THR A 365 -7.82 4.84 -6.28
C THR A 365 -7.67 3.31 -6.27
N LYS A 366 -8.24 2.59 -5.29
CA LYS A 366 -8.19 1.11 -5.26
C LYS A 366 -8.98 0.47 -6.40
N ILE A 367 -10.20 0.95 -6.65
CA ILE A 367 -11.09 0.38 -7.68
C ILE A 367 -10.41 0.42 -9.04
N VAL A 368 -9.76 1.55 -9.38
CA VAL A 368 -9.01 1.65 -10.63
C VAL A 368 -7.73 0.79 -10.62
N ASP A 369 -7.01 0.69 -9.49
CA ASP A 369 -5.85 -0.20 -9.31
C ASP A 369 -6.21 -1.69 -9.57
N GLU A 370 -7.34 -2.14 -9.02
CA GLU A 370 -7.84 -3.51 -9.24
C GLU A 370 -8.36 -3.73 -10.67
N CYS A 371 -8.94 -2.69 -11.30
CA CYS A 371 -9.25 -2.72 -12.73
C CYS A 371 -7.96 -2.81 -13.58
N MET A 372 -6.89 -2.09 -13.22
CA MET A 372 -5.58 -2.19 -13.89
C MET A 372 -5.00 -3.59 -13.74
N GLN A 373 -5.10 -4.20 -12.55
CA GLN A 373 -4.65 -5.56 -12.29
C GLN A 373 -5.40 -6.61 -13.15
N MET A 374 -6.70 -6.44 -13.39
CA MET A 374 -7.46 -7.30 -14.32
C MET A 374 -7.03 -7.14 -15.79
N PHE A 375 -6.44 -6.01 -16.18
CA PHE A 375 -5.79 -5.81 -17.49
C PHE A 375 -4.30 -6.25 -17.50
N ALA A 376 -3.74 -6.63 -16.36
CA ALA A 376 -2.32 -6.94 -16.16
C ALA A 376 -1.42 -5.88 -16.80
N GLY A 377 -0.38 -6.28 -17.56
CA GLY A 377 0.56 -5.34 -18.19
C GLY A 377 -0.10 -4.29 -19.10
N GLN A 378 -1.26 -4.56 -19.72
CA GLN A 378 -1.96 -3.55 -20.52
C GLN A 378 -2.59 -2.45 -19.66
N GLY A 379 -2.95 -2.75 -18.40
CA GLY A 379 -3.54 -1.77 -17.47
C GLY A 379 -2.57 -0.68 -17.03
N LEU A 380 -1.26 -0.91 -17.19
CA LEU A 380 -0.20 0.05 -16.87
C LEU A 380 0.21 0.94 -18.07
N THR A 381 -0.53 0.88 -19.18
CA THR A 381 -0.12 1.48 -20.46
C THR A 381 -1.24 2.26 -21.14
N GLN A 382 -0.86 3.06 -22.15
CA GLN A 382 -1.74 3.84 -23.02
C GLN A 382 -2.74 3.00 -23.85
N HIS A 383 -2.69 1.66 -23.77
CA HIS A 383 -3.79 0.79 -24.23
C HIS A 383 -5.09 0.99 -23.43
N THR A 384 -5.05 1.68 -22.29
CA THR A 384 -6.24 2.03 -21.49
C THR A 384 -6.12 3.44 -20.92
N PHE A 385 -7.25 4.03 -20.51
CA PHE A 385 -7.28 5.26 -19.71
C PHE A 385 -7.07 5.01 -18.21
N LEU A 386 -6.88 3.76 -17.76
CA LEU A 386 -6.86 3.41 -16.35
C LEU A 386 -5.71 4.08 -15.56
N PRO A 387 -4.45 4.20 -16.05
CA PRO A 387 -3.41 4.89 -15.29
C PRO A 387 -3.59 6.42 -15.26
N GLU A 388 -4.33 7.00 -16.21
CA GLU A 388 -4.78 8.40 -16.20
C GLU A 388 -5.85 8.60 -15.10
N ALA A 389 -6.85 7.72 -15.04
CA ALA A 389 -7.89 7.70 -14.01
C ALA A 389 -7.32 7.50 -12.60
N TRP A 390 -6.37 6.56 -12.44
CA TRP A 390 -5.66 6.30 -11.19
C TRP A 390 -4.87 7.54 -10.75
N THR A 391 -4.18 8.20 -11.68
CA THR A 391 -3.41 9.41 -11.41
C THR A 391 -4.30 10.56 -10.95
N TYR A 392 -5.47 10.76 -11.57
CA TYR A 392 -6.46 11.75 -11.13
C TYR A 392 -7.04 11.43 -9.73
N ALA A 393 -7.39 10.16 -9.46
CA ALA A 393 -7.83 9.73 -8.13
C ALA A 393 -6.74 9.95 -7.06
N ARG A 394 -5.49 9.60 -7.39
CA ARG A 394 -4.33 9.80 -6.52
C ARG A 394 -4.00 11.27 -6.28
N PHE A 395 -4.20 12.14 -7.27
CA PHE A 395 -4.08 13.61 -7.13
C PHE A 395 -5.16 14.19 -6.22
N ALA A 396 -6.42 13.77 -6.40
CA ALA A 396 -7.56 14.24 -5.62
C ALA A 396 -7.48 13.94 -4.10
N ARG A 397 -6.57 13.04 -3.68
CA ARG A 397 -6.20 12.81 -2.26
C ARG A 397 -5.32 13.91 -1.64
N ILE A 398 -4.80 14.82 -2.47
CA ILE A 398 -3.92 15.95 -2.07
C ILE A 398 -4.54 17.30 -2.45
N ALA A 399 -5.11 17.40 -3.65
CA ALA A 399 -5.84 18.58 -4.12
C ALA A 399 -7.01 18.96 -3.18
N ASP A 400 -7.37 20.25 -3.13
CA ASP A 400 -8.39 20.82 -2.22
C ASP A 400 -8.23 20.42 -0.73
N GLY A 401 -6.98 20.17 -0.32
CA GLY A 401 -6.58 19.75 1.02
C GLY A 401 -6.38 18.24 1.12
N PRO A 402 -5.29 17.76 1.75
CA PRO A 402 -4.95 16.34 1.80
C PRO A 402 -5.83 15.55 2.77
N ASP A 403 -5.95 14.23 2.56
CA ASP A 403 -6.69 13.29 3.42
C ASP A 403 -6.51 13.55 4.92
N ALA A 404 -5.27 13.80 5.35
CA ALA A 404 -4.89 13.99 6.76
C ALA A 404 -5.46 15.29 7.37
N ALA A 405 -5.54 16.38 6.60
CA ALA A 405 -6.10 17.65 7.08
C ALA A 405 -7.61 17.53 7.31
N HIS A 406 -8.31 16.87 6.39
CA HIS A 406 -9.75 16.59 6.52
C HIS A 406 -10.02 15.62 7.67
N LYS A 407 -9.24 14.54 7.80
CA LYS A 407 -9.35 13.59 8.94
C LYS A 407 -9.08 14.26 10.28
N HIS A 408 -8.09 15.14 10.37
CA HIS A 408 -7.82 15.91 11.59
C HIS A 408 -8.99 16.83 11.95
N GLN A 409 -9.54 17.57 10.97
CA GLN A 409 -10.69 18.44 11.21
C GLN A 409 -11.93 17.64 11.64
N VAL A 410 -12.22 16.51 10.99
CA VAL A 410 -13.32 15.60 11.37
C VAL A 410 -13.13 15.06 12.78
N GLY A 411 -11.97 14.48 13.10
CA GLY A 411 -11.70 13.93 14.43
C GLY A 411 -11.77 15.00 15.54
N ARG A 412 -11.26 16.21 15.28
CA ARG A 412 -11.31 17.34 16.19
C ARG A 412 -12.74 17.85 16.44
N ASP A 413 -13.61 17.81 15.44
CA ASP A 413 -15.01 18.22 15.60
C ASP A 413 -15.84 17.13 16.28
N GLN A 414 -15.64 15.85 15.95
CA GLN A 414 -16.30 14.71 16.62
C GLN A 414 -15.90 14.59 18.11
N LEU A 415 -14.66 14.93 18.48
CA LEU A 415 -14.27 14.99 19.89
C LEU A 415 -15.01 16.07 20.72
N LYS A 416 -15.66 17.06 20.07
CA LYS A 416 -16.47 18.09 20.75
C LYS A 416 -17.94 17.68 20.92
N THR A 417 -18.37 16.55 20.34
CA THR A 417 -19.72 16.01 20.56
C THR A 417 -19.75 15.03 21.73
N ALA A 418 -18.60 14.74 22.34
CA ALA A 418 -18.53 14.22 23.70
C ALA A 418 -18.73 15.37 24.70
N PRO A 419 -19.43 15.15 25.83
CA PRO A 419 -19.56 16.14 26.89
C PRO A 419 -18.22 16.42 27.57
N GLU A 420 -18.07 17.61 28.16
CA GLU A 420 -16.83 17.98 28.87
C GLU A 420 -16.68 17.22 30.21
N ASP A 421 -17.79 16.91 30.88
CA ASP A 421 -17.83 15.94 31.98
C ASP A 421 -18.49 14.62 31.50
N PRO A 422 -17.80 13.48 31.56
CA PRO A 422 -18.39 12.17 31.31
C PRO A 422 -19.61 11.82 32.19
N SER A 423 -19.88 12.56 33.28
CA SER A 423 -21.11 12.41 34.06
C SER A 423 -22.38 12.93 33.36
N GLU A 424 -22.25 13.73 32.30
CA GLU A 424 -23.37 14.22 31.47
C GLU A 424 -23.87 13.17 30.46
N TYR A 425 -23.10 12.11 30.19
CA TYR A 425 -23.62 10.97 29.45
C TYR A 425 -24.81 10.37 30.23
N PRO A 426 -25.93 10.03 29.58
CA PRO A 426 -27.10 9.49 30.26
C PRO A 426 -26.70 8.33 31.16
N GLN A 427 -27.11 8.33 32.42
CA GLN A 427 -26.58 7.39 33.40
C GLN A 427 -26.77 5.92 32.99
N ALA A 428 -27.84 5.60 32.26
CA ALA A 428 -28.04 4.29 31.64
C ALA A 428 -26.94 3.90 30.62
N VAL A 429 -26.42 4.84 29.83
CA VAL A 429 -25.28 4.60 28.92
C VAL A 429 -24.00 4.37 29.73
N MET A 430 -23.75 5.15 30.78
CA MET A 430 -22.58 4.94 31.64
C MET A 430 -22.66 3.62 32.41
N GLU A 431 -23.85 3.22 32.86
CA GLU A 431 -24.11 1.94 33.52
C GLU A 431 -24.05 0.76 32.54
N THR A 432 -24.54 0.90 31.30
CA THR A 432 -24.40 -0.12 30.25
C THR A 432 -22.94 -0.27 29.81
N MET A 433 -22.22 0.83 29.53
CA MET A 433 -20.79 0.75 29.21
C MET A 433 -19.97 0.16 30.37
N ALA A 434 -20.31 0.50 31.62
CA ALA A 434 -19.72 -0.14 32.78
C ALA A 434 -20.09 -1.64 32.85
N ALA A 435 -21.33 -2.02 32.57
CA ALA A 435 -21.81 -3.40 32.61
C ALA A 435 -21.36 -4.26 31.41
N GLU A 436 -21.00 -3.68 30.27
CA GLU A 436 -20.41 -4.36 29.12
C GLU A 436 -18.89 -4.54 29.30
N VAL A 437 -18.20 -3.53 29.85
CA VAL A 437 -16.78 -3.65 30.23
C VAL A 437 -16.57 -4.51 31.48
N LEU A 438 -17.58 -4.61 32.36
CA LEU A 438 -17.60 -5.50 33.53
C LEU A 438 -18.52 -6.72 33.36
N LEU A 439 -18.91 -7.07 32.12
CA LEU A 439 -19.91 -8.11 31.86
C LEU A 439 -19.46 -9.43 32.49
N PRO A 440 -20.07 -9.88 33.62
CA PRO A 440 -19.66 -11.10 34.25
C PRO A 440 -20.07 -12.25 33.33
N LEU A 441 -19.20 -13.24 33.16
CA LEU A 441 -19.57 -14.52 32.56
C LEU A 441 -20.62 -15.21 33.46
N GLN A 442 -21.89 -14.82 33.28
CA GLN A 442 -23.05 -15.41 33.94
C GLN A 442 -23.35 -16.78 33.32
N LEU A 443 -22.43 -17.71 33.55
CA LEU A 443 -22.72 -19.13 33.49
C LEU A 443 -23.90 -19.40 34.42
N SER A 444 -24.99 -19.93 33.87
CA SER A 444 -26.20 -20.26 34.63
C SER A 444 -25.88 -21.28 35.72
N THR A 445 -25.79 -20.83 36.97
CA THR A 445 -25.74 -21.69 38.15
C THR A 445 -27.13 -21.81 38.74
N GLY A 446 -27.58 -23.05 38.97
CA GLY A 446 -28.86 -23.36 39.62
C GLY A 446 -28.99 -22.80 41.05
N PRO A 447 -30.16 -23.01 41.69
CA PRO A 447 -30.52 -22.34 42.94
C PRO A 447 -29.49 -22.56 44.08
N PRO A 448 -29.21 -21.53 44.89
CA PRO A 448 -28.04 -21.53 45.77
C PRO A 448 -28.23 -22.39 47.03
N PRO A 449 -27.18 -23.10 47.49
CA PRO A 449 -27.17 -23.74 48.80
C PRO A 449 -27.13 -22.69 49.93
N THR A 450 -27.66 -23.04 51.09
CA THR A 450 -27.94 -22.09 52.16
C THR A 450 -26.74 -21.79 53.09
N GLY A 451 -26.52 -20.50 53.38
CA GLY A 451 -26.08 -20.05 54.69
C GLY A 451 -24.58 -19.76 54.92
N ARG A 452 -24.19 -18.49 54.76
CA ARG A 452 -23.41 -17.68 55.75
C ARG A 452 -23.27 -16.22 55.29
N LYS A 453 -23.44 -15.25 56.19
CA LYS A 453 -23.27 -13.80 55.90
C LYS A 453 -21.81 -13.35 56.12
N PRO A 454 -21.21 -12.51 55.24
CA PRO A 454 -19.88 -11.94 55.46
C PRO A 454 -19.84 -10.88 56.57
N LYS A 455 -18.66 -10.67 57.18
CA LYS A 455 -18.42 -9.58 58.16
C LYS A 455 -17.87 -8.32 57.47
N GLN A 456 -18.28 -7.14 57.96
CA GLN A 456 -17.74 -5.84 57.53
C GLN A 456 -16.31 -5.59 58.04
N ILE A 457 -15.57 -4.70 57.36
CA ILE A 457 -14.19 -4.31 57.67
C ILE A 457 -14.17 -2.93 58.35
N SER A 458 -13.39 -2.78 59.43
CA SER A 458 -13.36 -1.55 60.25
C SER A 458 -12.50 -0.41 59.69
N ASP A 459 -12.86 0.82 60.04
CA ASP A 459 -12.30 2.07 59.50
C ASP A 459 -10.79 2.23 59.66
N LYS A 460 -10.16 1.65 60.70
CA LYS A 460 -8.70 1.66 60.85
C LYS A 460 -7.96 1.05 59.65
N ARG A 461 -8.57 0.16 58.87
CA ARG A 461 -8.02 -0.31 57.57
C ARG A 461 -8.28 0.69 56.43
N ARG A 462 -9.42 1.39 56.44
CA ARG A 462 -9.83 2.37 55.42
C ARG A 462 -8.92 3.61 55.44
N ASP A 463 -8.57 4.12 56.61
CA ASP A 463 -7.64 5.26 56.74
C ASP A 463 -6.19 4.89 56.44
N LYS A 464 -5.72 3.68 56.82
CA LYS A 464 -4.41 3.18 56.37
C LYS A 464 -4.29 3.16 54.84
N LYS A 465 -5.36 2.79 54.11
CA LYS A 465 -5.37 2.87 52.63
C LYS A 465 -5.29 4.32 52.12
N ARG A 466 -6.07 5.24 52.69
CA ARG A 466 -6.03 6.68 52.32
C ARG A 466 -4.65 7.32 52.50
N VAL A 467 -3.91 6.94 53.56
CA VAL A 467 -2.54 7.41 53.78
C VAL A 467 -1.57 6.81 52.76
N ALA A 468 -1.72 5.53 52.42
CA ALA A 468 -0.90 4.87 51.40
C ALA A 468 -1.10 5.51 49.99
N ASP A 469 -2.33 5.78 49.57
CA ASP A 469 -2.62 6.40 48.26
C ASP A 469 -1.97 7.79 48.15
N ARG A 470 -2.07 8.64 49.20
CA ARG A 470 -1.41 9.95 49.25
C ARG A 470 0.12 9.84 49.18
N HIS A 471 0.71 8.74 49.67
CA HIS A 471 2.13 8.48 49.57
C HIS A 471 2.53 8.03 48.15
N CYS A 472 1.77 7.10 47.53
CA CYS A 472 1.95 6.67 46.15
C CYS A 472 1.87 7.83 45.14
N GLN A 473 0.88 8.72 45.28
CA GLN A 473 0.74 9.89 44.39
C GLN A 473 1.93 10.87 44.50
N ARG A 474 2.48 11.07 45.70
CA ARG A 474 3.72 11.86 45.90
C ARG A 474 4.92 11.17 45.26
N GLN A 475 5.02 9.84 45.40
CA GLN A 475 6.11 9.05 44.82
C GLN A 475 6.07 9.05 43.28
N ALA A 476 4.88 9.05 42.66
CA ALA A 476 4.74 9.14 41.20
C ALA A 476 5.28 10.48 40.66
N ARG A 477 4.86 11.60 41.26
CA ARG A 477 5.30 12.96 40.86
C ARG A 477 6.82 13.16 40.97
N ALA A 478 7.47 12.50 41.92
CA ALA A 478 8.93 12.53 42.05
C ALA A 478 9.66 11.82 40.88
N ARG A 479 9.11 10.70 40.38
CA ARG A 479 9.73 9.94 39.26
C ARG A 479 9.75 10.77 37.97
N THR A 480 8.63 11.43 37.63
CA THR A 480 8.54 12.31 36.47
C THR A 480 9.57 13.44 36.54
N LYS A 481 9.76 14.04 37.73
CA LYS A 481 10.73 15.13 37.91
C LYS A 481 12.15 14.68 37.58
N ASN A 482 12.60 13.55 38.13
CA ASN A 482 13.98 13.10 37.96
C ASN A 482 14.31 12.79 36.49
N LYS A 483 13.34 12.32 35.71
CA LYS A 483 13.56 12.03 34.28
C LYS A 483 13.78 13.30 33.43
N ILE A 484 13.24 14.45 33.84
CA ILE A 484 13.43 15.73 33.14
C ILE A 484 14.89 16.20 33.30
N ALA A 485 15.41 16.21 34.54
CA ALA A 485 16.79 16.61 34.82
C ALA A 485 17.84 15.72 34.14
N GLU A 486 17.57 14.42 34.00
CA GLU A 486 18.43 13.49 33.24
C GLU A 486 18.51 13.88 31.75
N LEU A 487 17.40 14.31 31.14
CA LEU A 487 17.35 14.75 29.75
C LEU A 487 18.02 16.13 29.55
N GLU A 488 17.82 17.06 30.48
CA GLU A 488 18.48 18.38 30.47
C GLU A 488 20.01 18.23 30.53
N SER A 489 20.52 17.32 31.38
CA SER A 489 21.95 17.00 31.45
C SER A 489 22.48 16.34 30.17
N LEU A 490 21.70 15.45 29.53
CA LEU A 490 22.08 14.82 28.27
C LEU A 490 22.19 15.84 27.13
N VAL A 491 21.24 16.78 27.04
CA VAL A 491 21.29 17.88 26.05
C VAL A 491 22.52 18.77 26.26
N ALA A 492 22.81 19.17 27.50
CA ALA A 492 23.98 19.97 27.80
C ALA A 492 25.30 19.25 27.43
N HIS A 493 25.38 17.94 27.64
CA HIS A 493 26.55 17.14 27.24
C HIS A 493 26.71 17.07 25.72
N LEU A 494 25.62 16.83 24.98
CA LEU A 494 25.62 16.77 23.50
C LEU A 494 26.00 18.10 22.85
N THR A 495 25.72 19.24 23.50
CA THR A 495 26.10 20.57 23.00
C THR A 495 27.59 20.89 23.23
N SER A 496 28.31 20.06 24.00
CA SER A 496 29.69 20.35 24.45
C SER A 496 30.82 19.77 23.58
N GLN A 497 30.52 18.93 22.58
CA GLN A 497 31.53 18.29 21.73
C GLN A 497 31.48 18.78 20.27
N SER A 498 32.58 19.33 19.78
CA SER A 498 32.69 19.85 18.41
C SER A 498 32.90 18.72 17.39
N GLY A 499 32.02 18.58 16.41
CA GLY A 499 31.94 17.43 15.48
C GLY A 499 33.09 17.23 14.48
N ASN A 500 34.26 17.86 14.65
CA ASN A 500 35.36 17.78 13.68
C ASN A 500 36.06 16.41 13.66
N GLU A 501 36.25 15.75 14.81
CA GLU A 501 36.96 14.45 14.85
C GLU A 501 36.11 13.32 14.27
N VAL A 502 34.81 13.25 14.63
CA VAL A 502 33.87 12.27 14.05
C VAL A 502 33.75 12.44 12.53
N CYS A 503 33.72 13.68 12.04
CA CYS A 503 33.72 13.98 10.60
C CYS A 503 35.04 13.65 9.89
N ARG A 504 36.17 13.57 10.60
CA ARG A 504 37.46 13.13 10.02
C ARG A 504 37.47 11.61 9.85
N GLU A 505 37.16 10.88 10.92
CA GLU A 505 37.24 9.42 10.92
C GLU A 505 36.22 8.77 9.96
N LEU A 506 35.01 9.34 9.86
CA LEU A 506 34.02 8.91 8.87
C LEU A 506 34.46 9.14 7.40
N ARG A 507 35.33 10.12 7.13
CA ARG A 507 35.89 10.32 5.77
C ARG A 507 36.95 9.29 5.43
N GLU A 508 37.81 8.94 6.38
CA GLU A 508 38.83 7.89 6.21
C GLU A 508 38.17 6.52 5.98
N GLN A 509 37.13 6.18 6.76
CA GLN A 509 36.33 4.97 6.56
C GLN A 509 35.61 4.95 5.20
N LEU A 510 35.01 6.08 4.78
CA LEU A 510 34.31 6.18 3.49
C LEU A 510 35.25 5.98 2.29
N GLU A 511 36.46 6.55 2.31
CA GLU A 511 37.38 6.43 1.18
C GLU A 511 38.06 5.04 1.13
N SER A 512 38.27 4.39 2.29
CA SER A 512 38.66 2.98 2.36
C SER A 512 37.63 2.04 1.72
N ALA A 513 36.33 2.23 2.03
CA ALA A 513 35.27 1.45 1.39
C ALA A 513 35.21 1.70 -0.14
N ARG A 514 35.55 2.91 -0.60
CA ARG A 514 35.62 3.25 -2.03
C ARG A 514 36.82 2.64 -2.75
N THR A 515 37.98 2.45 -2.11
CA THR A 515 39.11 1.73 -2.71
C THR A 515 38.85 0.22 -2.76
N GLU A 516 38.23 -0.35 -1.74
CA GLU A 516 37.83 -1.77 -1.73
C GLU A 516 36.77 -2.07 -2.82
N CYS A 517 35.73 -1.24 -2.94
CA CYS A 517 34.73 -1.38 -4.01
C CYS A 517 35.34 -1.24 -5.42
N ARG A 518 36.33 -0.35 -5.60
CA ARG A 518 37.12 -0.27 -6.86
C ARG A 518 37.95 -1.53 -7.11
N SER A 519 38.53 -2.15 -6.08
CA SER A 519 39.27 -3.42 -6.18
C SER A 519 38.36 -4.58 -6.58
N LEU A 520 37.20 -4.72 -5.93
CA LEU A 520 36.20 -5.76 -6.24
C LEU A 520 35.68 -5.65 -7.68
N LYS A 521 35.40 -4.43 -8.18
CA LYS A 521 34.99 -4.23 -9.58
C LYS A 521 36.05 -4.70 -10.59
N ARG A 522 37.36 -4.51 -10.32
CA ARG A 522 38.42 -5.03 -11.19
C ARG A 522 38.42 -6.56 -11.19
N LYS A 523 38.39 -7.19 -10.02
CA LYS A 523 38.36 -8.66 -9.89
C LYS A 523 37.16 -9.27 -10.63
N LEU A 524 35.98 -8.64 -10.52
CA LEU A 524 34.77 -9.11 -11.17
C LEU A 524 34.83 -8.94 -12.70
N ALA A 525 35.47 -7.88 -13.21
CA ALA A 525 35.77 -7.73 -14.63
C ALA A 525 36.75 -8.81 -15.13
N THR A 526 37.78 -9.17 -14.35
CA THR A 526 38.71 -10.26 -14.71
C THR A 526 38.01 -11.63 -14.74
N ILE A 527 37.13 -11.90 -13.77
CA ILE A 527 36.29 -13.12 -13.76
C ILE A 527 35.37 -13.14 -14.99
N TYR A 528 34.78 -12.00 -15.36
CA TYR A 528 33.93 -11.89 -16.54
C TYR A 528 34.73 -12.17 -17.84
N SER A 529 35.93 -11.61 -18.01
CA SER A 529 36.77 -11.92 -19.18
C SER A 529 37.22 -13.38 -19.25
N LEU A 530 37.46 -14.04 -18.12
CA LEU A 530 37.78 -15.47 -18.08
C LEU A 530 36.57 -16.34 -18.42
N ALA A 531 35.37 -15.97 -17.94
CA ALA A 531 34.12 -16.64 -18.32
C ALA A 531 33.81 -16.45 -19.82
N GLN A 532 34.14 -15.29 -20.39
CA GLN A 532 33.96 -15.01 -21.81
C GLN A 532 34.82 -15.93 -22.68
N ILE A 533 36.12 -16.05 -22.38
CA ILE A 533 37.05 -16.93 -23.11
C ILE A 533 36.55 -18.39 -23.13
N ASN A 534 36.11 -18.91 -21.98
CA ASN A 534 35.58 -20.28 -21.91
C ASN A 534 34.28 -20.48 -22.72
N LEU A 535 33.44 -19.44 -22.85
CA LEU A 535 32.23 -19.49 -23.67
C LEU A 535 32.55 -19.42 -25.17
N ASP A 536 33.58 -18.65 -25.53
CA ASP A 536 34.06 -18.55 -26.91
C ASP A 536 34.71 -19.90 -27.33
N GLU A 537 35.53 -20.53 -26.47
CA GLU A 537 36.07 -21.89 -26.68
C GLU A 537 34.97 -22.96 -26.83
N GLU A 538 33.91 -22.93 -25.99
CA GLU A 538 32.74 -23.81 -26.17
C GLU A 538 32.00 -23.56 -27.50
N SER A 539 32.08 -22.35 -28.06
CA SER A 539 31.40 -22.00 -29.30
C SER A 539 32.14 -22.52 -30.54
N GLU A 540 33.48 -22.39 -30.58
CA GLU A 540 34.30 -22.94 -31.67
C GLU A 540 34.22 -24.47 -31.69
N ALA A 541 34.27 -25.12 -30.52
CA ALA A 541 34.12 -26.58 -30.41
C ALA A 541 32.77 -27.11 -30.94
N ARG A 542 31.68 -26.32 -30.84
CA ARG A 542 30.37 -26.68 -31.41
C ARG A 542 30.29 -26.45 -32.92
N LEU A 543 30.96 -25.43 -33.45
CA LEU A 543 31.07 -25.21 -34.90
C LEU A 543 31.90 -26.31 -35.58
N ASP A 544 33.02 -26.71 -34.96
CA ASP A 544 33.91 -27.75 -35.47
C ASP A 544 33.29 -29.16 -35.43
N MET A 545 32.24 -29.38 -34.61
CA MET A 545 31.37 -30.56 -34.70
C MET A 545 30.29 -30.46 -35.79
N ALA A 546 29.79 -29.25 -36.09
CA ALA A 546 28.75 -29.05 -37.09
C ALA A 546 29.25 -29.29 -38.53
N GLU A 547 30.48 -28.83 -38.87
CA GLU A 547 31.07 -29.08 -40.20
C GLU A 547 31.41 -30.56 -40.47
N LYS A 548 31.59 -31.37 -39.41
CA LYS A 548 31.89 -32.80 -39.54
C LYS A 548 30.63 -33.65 -39.80
N ALA A 549 29.43 -33.09 -39.66
CA ALA A 549 28.16 -33.79 -39.87
C ALA A 549 27.64 -33.73 -41.33
N THR A 550 28.21 -32.89 -42.19
CA THR A 550 27.65 -32.53 -43.51
C THR A 550 28.34 -33.17 -44.73
N ASN A 551 29.24 -34.13 -44.55
CA ASN A 551 30.07 -34.68 -45.65
C ASN A 551 29.93 -36.20 -45.88
N GLN A 552 28.93 -36.62 -46.66
CA GLN A 552 28.94 -37.88 -47.44
C GLN A 552 27.86 -37.90 -48.56
N SER A 553 28.28 -37.56 -49.79
CA SER A 553 27.69 -37.82 -51.15
C SER A 553 26.16 -37.83 -51.38
N LEU A 554 25.53 -37.00 -52.26
CA LEU A 554 25.70 -36.72 -53.72
C LEU A 554 25.32 -37.88 -54.66
N PRO A 555 24.93 -37.66 -55.95
CA PRO A 555 24.86 -36.42 -56.77
C PRO A 555 23.38 -35.98 -57.08
N GLU A 556 22.95 -35.19 -58.09
CA GLU A 556 23.54 -34.52 -59.29
C GLU A 556 22.65 -33.30 -59.73
N ARG A 557 23.21 -32.29 -60.44
CA ARG A 557 22.57 -31.20 -61.25
C ARG A 557 21.49 -30.29 -60.58
N ALA A 558 21.37 -28.98 -60.83
CA ALA A 558 22.19 -27.89 -61.44
C ALA A 558 21.42 -26.54 -61.14
N GLU A 559 21.78 -25.30 -61.51
CA GLU A 559 22.88 -24.65 -62.24
C GLU A 559 22.92 -23.12 -61.91
N PHE A 560 23.97 -22.38 -62.30
CA PHE A 560 24.20 -20.90 -62.17
C PHE A 560 24.15 -20.27 -60.74
N SER A 561 25.17 -19.66 -60.09
CA SER A 561 26.41 -18.88 -60.44
C SER A 561 26.26 -17.35 -60.50
N PRO A 562 27.30 -16.53 -60.17
CA PRO A 562 28.40 -16.71 -59.19
C PRO A 562 28.91 -15.40 -58.46
N SER A 563 30.02 -15.53 -57.70
CA SER A 563 31.03 -14.49 -57.28
C SER A 563 30.71 -13.58 -56.06
N PHE A 564 31.64 -13.02 -55.25
CA PHE A 564 33.12 -13.08 -55.00
C PHE A 564 33.39 -12.26 -53.67
N SER A 565 34.48 -12.29 -52.89
CA SER A 565 35.63 -13.19 -52.61
C SER A 565 36.40 -12.72 -51.34
N LEU A 566 37.43 -13.46 -50.87
CA LEU A 566 38.20 -13.25 -49.61
C LEU A 566 39.15 -12.02 -49.57
N LEU A 567 39.43 -11.48 -48.36
CA LEU A 567 40.78 -11.08 -47.88
C LEU A 567 40.84 -10.73 -46.37
N SER A 568 42.05 -10.70 -45.79
CA SER A 568 42.34 -10.58 -44.34
C SER A 568 42.91 -9.20 -43.92
N PRO A 569 43.01 -8.85 -42.61
CA PRO A 569 43.18 -7.46 -42.15
C PRO A 569 44.63 -7.01 -41.82
N LEU A 570 44.87 -5.69 -41.91
CA LEU A 570 46.00 -4.85 -41.43
C LEU A 570 45.46 -3.38 -41.42
N LYS A 571 45.90 -2.38 -40.62
CA LYS A 571 47.14 -2.04 -39.89
C LYS A 571 46.81 -1.10 -38.68
N ALA A 572 47.79 -0.73 -37.85
CA ALA A 572 47.60 0.10 -36.64
C ALA A 572 48.59 1.28 -36.47
N SER A 573 48.20 2.27 -35.64
CA SER A 573 49.02 3.33 -34.99
C SER A 573 49.72 4.35 -35.91
N PRO A 574 50.20 5.54 -35.44
CA PRO A 574 51.09 5.80 -34.29
C PRO A 574 50.36 6.32 -33.03
N ALA A 575 50.86 6.26 -31.78
CA ALA A 575 52.21 6.22 -31.19
C ALA A 575 52.87 7.59 -30.90
N VAL A 576 53.03 7.88 -29.60
CA VAL A 576 54.06 8.76 -29.01
C VAL A 576 54.58 8.01 -27.79
N ALA A 577 55.91 8.00 -27.60
CA ALA A 577 56.58 7.40 -26.46
C ALA A 577 57.28 8.48 -25.64
N ASP A 578 57.68 8.15 -24.41
CA ASP A 578 58.84 8.76 -23.77
C ASP A 578 59.55 7.73 -22.88
N ASP A 579 60.83 7.94 -22.60
CA ASP A 579 61.77 6.88 -22.20
C ASP A 579 61.65 6.38 -20.75
N LEU A 580 62.08 5.12 -20.54
CA LEU A 580 62.90 4.72 -19.37
C LEU A 580 63.68 3.40 -19.63
N GLN A 581 64.98 3.42 -19.35
CA GLN A 581 65.91 2.27 -19.35
C GLN A 581 66.06 1.74 -17.90
N LEU A 582 66.70 0.60 -17.52
CA LEU A 582 67.64 -0.35 -18.14
C LEU A 582 67.35 -1.81 -17.68
N GLU A 583 67.94 -2.81 -18.38
CA GLU A 583 68.46 -4.14 -17.91
C GLU A 583 67.55 -5.15 -17.14
N GLY A 584 67.72 -6.49 -17.25
CA GLY A 584 68.59 -7.33 -18.10
C GLY A 584 68.66 -8.81 -17.63
N THR A 585 68.92 -9.77 -18.55
CA THR A 585 69.06 -11.26 -18.36
C THR A 585 67.80 -12.06 -17.96
N GLY A 586 67.59 -13.36 -18.25
CA GLY A 586 68.28 -14.37 -19.10
C GLY A 586 68.66 -15.68 -18.35
N ASP A 587 68.52 -16.92 -18.87
CA ASP A 587 67.84 -17.48 -20.06
C ASP A 587 67.64 -19.04 -19.97
N ALA A 588 66.88 -19.62 -20.91
CA ALA A 588 66.68 -21.03 -21.38
C ALA A 588 67.20 -22.29 -20.63
N GLY A 589 66.41 -23.39 -20.64
CA GLY A 589 66.89 -24.77 -20.34
C GLY A 589 65.83 -25.91 -20.31
N ARG A 590 66.12 -27.06 -20.94
CA ARG A 590 65.32 -28.34 -21.06
C ARG A 590 66.26 -29.54 -20.66
N PRO A 591 65.92 -30.87 -20.75
CA PRO A 591 64.69 -31.68 -20.55
C PRO A 591 64.91 -32.95 -19.62
N PRO A 592 64.66 -34.26 -19.98
CA PRO A 592 63.40 -35.06 -19.91
C PRO A 592 63.45 -36.43 -19.13
N ARG A 593 62.35 -37.22 -19.24
CA ARG A 593 62.14 -38.69 -18.99
C ARG A 593 61.51 -39.06 -17.62
N GLY A 594 60.67 -40.11 -17.50
CA GLY A 594 60.14 -41.05 -18.52
C GLY A 594 59.05 -42.01 -17.97
N PRO A 595 58.50 -42.94 -18.80
CA PRO A 595 57.31 -43.76 -18.47
C PRO A 595 57.57 -45.27 -18.26
N VAL A 596 56.63 -45.98 -17.62
CA VAL A 596 56.45 -47.46 -17.65
C VAL A 596 54.94 -47.79 -17.61
N CYS A 597 54.52 -48.98 -18.05
CA CYS A 597 53.12 -49.35 -18.32
C CYS A 597 52.81 -50.84 -17.99
N ASN A 598 51.53 -51.19 -17.81
CA ASN A 598 50.89 -52.51 -18.02
C ASN A 598 51.27 -53.73 -17.12
N VAL A 599 50.48 -54.83 -17.01
CA VAL A 599 49.00 -55.10 -16.98
C VAL A 599 48.78 -56.60 -16.61
N HIS A 600 47.52 -57.06 -16.40
CA HIS A 600 47.07 -58.41 -15.93
C HIS A 600 47.30 -58.65 -14.41
N GLY A 601 46.45 -59.32 -13.64
CA GLY A 601 45.17 -60.04 -13.88
C GLY A 601 44.85 -60.95 -12.67
N GLU A 602 43.70 -61.59 -12.41
CA GLU A 602 42.31 -61.64 -12.95
C GLU A 602 41.38 -62.01 -11.73
N ALA A 603 40.11 -62.46 -11.73
CA ALA A 603 39.12 -62.91 -12.73
C ALA A 603 37.66 -62.89 -12.18
N GLU A 604 36.68 -62.74 -13.08
CA GLU A 604 35.25 -63.22 -13.11
C GLU A 604 34.14 -62.89 -12.07
N TYR A 605 32.90 -62.94 -12.62
CA TYR A 605 31.53 -62.75 -12.05
C TYR A 605 31.19 -61.39 -11.38
N GLY A 606 30.27 -60.55 -11.87
CA GLY A 606 29.50 -60.51 -13.13
C GLY A 606 27.96 -60.53 -12.96
N PHE A 607 27.25 -59.52 -13.51
CA PHE A 607 25.94 -59.57 -14.21
C PHE A 607 25.55 -58.12 -14.66
N PRO A 608 24.76 -57.90 -15.75
CA PRO A 608 24.83 -56.61 -16.48
C PRO A 608 23.48 -55.91 -16.81
N VAL A 609 23.54 -54.62 -17.21
CA VAL A 609 22.83 -53.99 -18.37
C VAL A 609 21.26 -53.91 -18.30
N ASP A 610 20.53 -52.95 -18.89
CA ASP A 610 20.78 -52.07 -20.05
C ASP A 610 20.30 -50.61 -19.87
N ASP A 611 20.47 -49.84 -20.96
CA ASP A 611 20.47 -48.39 -21.08
C ASP A 611 19.18 -47.77 -21.68
N SER A 612 19.19 -46.44 -21.73
CA SER A 612 18.47 -45.59 -22.69
C SER A 612 16.92 -45.46 -22.66
N LEU A 613 16.50 -44.20 -22.50
CA LEU A 613 15.28 -43.67 -23.08
C LEU A 613 15.49 -43.48 -24.59
N ASN A 614 14.49 -43.80 -25.43
CA ASN A 614 14.03 -42.80 -26.41
C ASN A 614 12.61 -43.05 -26.95
N LEU A 615 12.06 -41.99 -27.54
CA LEU A 615 10.64 -41.82 -27.88
C LEU A 615 10.31 -42.32 -29.30
N ASN A 616 9.05 -42.73 -29.51
CA ASN A 616 8.32 -42.32 -30.72
C ASN A 616 6.80 -42.39 -30.53
N PHE A 617 6.07 -41.56 -31.30
CA PHE A 617 4.61 -41.54 -31.34
C PHE A 617 4.07 -42.41 -32.49
N SER A 618 2.92 -43.05 -32.27
CA SER A 618 2.02 -43.53 -33.34
C SER A 618 0.59 -43.66 -32.81
N ASP A 619 -0.40 -43.18 -33.56
CA ASP A 619 -1.82 -43.42 -33.28
C ASP A 619 -2.14 -44.92 -33.34
N ALA A 620 -3.07 -45.39 -32.48
CA ALA A 620 -4.34 -46.00 -32.91
C ALA A 620 -5.12 -46.64 -31.74
N MET A 621 -6.42 -46.85 -31.99
CA MET A 621 -7.38 -47.70 -31.29
C MET A 621 -7.82 -47.30 -29.86
N PHE A 622 -9.14 -47.19 -29.73
CA PHE A 622 -9.89 -47.34 -28.49
C PHE A 622 -9.72 -48.76 -27.94
N ASP A 623 -9.82 -48.91 -26.62
CA ASP A 623 -10.71 -49.93 -26.06
C ASP A 623 -11.41 -49.38 -24.80
N GLU A 624 -12.67 -49.75 -24.61
CA GLU A 624 -13.50 -49.33 -23.48
C GLU A 624 -13.54 -50.42 -22.41
N GLN A 625 -12.76 -50.31 -21.33
CA GLN A 625 -13.14 -50.94 -20.06
C GLN A 625 -12.37 -50.41 -18.84
N THR A 626 -13.02 -50.50 -17.68
CA THR A 626 -12.46 -50.22 -16.34
C THR A 626 -12.18 -48.74 -16.01
N PHE A 627 -13.23 -47.97 -15.70
CA PHE A 627 -13.60 -47.78 -14.29
C PHE A 627 -14.98 -47.12 -14.14
N ASN A 628 -15.86 -47.71 -13.33
CA ASN A 628 -17.20 -47.21 -13.04
C ASN A 628 -17.42 -47.13 -11.51
N PRO A 629 -17.34 -45.94 -10.89
CA PRO A 629 -17.73 -45.74 -9.50
C PRO A 629 -19.23 -45.41 -9.38
N MET A 630 -19.90 -46.04 -8.42
CA MET A 630 -21.34 -45.89 -8.08
C MET A 630 -22.34 -46.64 -9.00
N GLY A 631 -22.27 -47.97 -8.98
CA GLY A 631 -23.33 -48.83 -9.51
C GLY A 631 -24.59 -48.83 -8.63
N LEU A 632 -25.57 -47.98 -8.96
CA LEU A 632 -26.99 -48.20 -8.66
C LEU A 632 -27.81 -47.83 -9.91
N GLY A 633 -28.64 -48.75 -10.39
CA GLY A 633 -29.53 -48.47 -11.49
C GLY A 633 -30.76 -49.37 -11.48
N GLN A 634 -31.90 -48.79 -11.87
CA GLN A 634 -32.95 -49.45 -12.65
C GLN A 634 -33.84 -48.39 -13.32
N ALA A 635 -34.61 -48.81 -14.31
CA ALA A 635 -35.24 -47.95 -15.32
C ALA A 635 -36.66 -47.45 -14.93
N PRO A 636 -37.20 -46.40 -15.60
CA PRO A 636 -38.44 -45.75 -15.22
C PRO A 636 -39.69 -46.27 -15.98
N PRO A 637 -40.91 -46.00 -15.47
CA PRO A 637 -42.14 -46.04 -16.25
C PRO A 637 -42.84 -44.67 -16.40
N GLN A 638 -42.96 -44.24 -17.66
CA GLN A 638 -44.06 -43.53 -18.36
C GLN A 638 -44.95 -42.41 -17.73
N MET A 639 -45.39 -41.56 -18.66
CA MET A 639 -46.19 -40.32 -18.60
C MET A 639 -47.59 -40.43 -17.94
N ASP A 640 -48.16 -39.27 -17.56
CA ASP A 640 -49.40 -38.76 -18.20
C ASP A 640 -49.65 -37.25 -17.97
N GLU A 641 -50.82 -36.73 -18.38
CA GLU A 641 -51.05 -35.35 -18.88
C GLU A 641 -51.41 -34.21 -17.89
N MET A 642 -51.23 -32.98 -18.41
CA MET A 642 -51.94 -31.69 -18.17
C MET A 642 -52.58 -31.35 -16.81
N ALA A 643 -52.19 -30.20 -16.23
CA ALA A 643 -53.04 -28.98 -16.15
C ALA A 643 -52.43 -27.86 -15.28
N GLY A 644 -52.85 -26.61 -15.52
CA GLY A 644 -52.81 -25.51 -14.53
C GLY A 644 -54.23 -24.92 -14.37
N PRO A 645 -54.44 -23.74 -13.74
CA PRO A 645 -53.46 -22.83 -13.12
C PRO A 645 -53.84 -22.39 -11.67
N HIS A 646 -53.05 -21.48 -11.08
CA HIS A 646 -53.33 -20.63 -9.88
C HIS A 646 -53.96 -21.30 -8.63
N HIS A 647 -53.31 -21.26 -7.46
CA HIS A 647 -53.37 -20.08 -6.57
C HIS A 647 -52.29 -20.11 -5.46
N SER A 648 -52.20 -19.02 -4.71
CA SER A 648 -51.28 -18.82 -3.57
C SER A 648 -51.42 -19.86 -2.45
N ASN A 649 -50.30 -20.34 -1.93
CA ASN A 649 -50.12 -20.48 -0.47
C ASN A 649 -48.65 -20.51 -0.05
N THR A 650 -48.37 -19.96 1.13
CA THR A 650 -47.05 -19.93 1.78
C THR A 650 -46.58 -21.34 2.14
N ILE A 651 -45.33 -21.69 1.83
CA ILE A 651 -44.68 -22.89 2.41
C ILE A 651 -43.50 -22.49 3.28
N THR A 652 -43.62 -22.87 4.54
CA THR A 652 -42.63 -22.80 5.62
C THR A 652 -41.25 -23.29 5.19
N VAL A 653 -40.20 -22.52 5.54
CA VAL A 653 -38.82 -23.01 5.45
C VAL A 653 -38.61 -24.10 6.50
N ALA A 654 -38.53 -25.36 6.06
CA ALA A 654 -38.18 -26.48 6.92
C ALA A 654 -36.68 -26.43 7.28
N ALA A 655 -36.37 -26.22 8.56
CA ALA A 655 -34.99 -26.15 9.02
C ALA A 655 -34.42 -27.55 9.33
N THR A 656 -33.63 -28.11 8.42
CA THR A 656 -32.62 -29.16 8.73
C THR A 656 -31.59 -29.29 7.59
N ALA A 657 -30.48 -28.55 7.69
CA ALA A 657 -29.27 -28.78 6.89
C ALA A 657 -28.04 -28.20 7.61
N THR A 658 -27.86 -28.54 8.90
CA THR A 658 -26.65 -28.16 9.66
C THR A 658 -25.45 -28.92 9.13
N THR A 659 -24.66 -28.28 8.26
CA THR A 659 -23.35 -28.78 7.81
C THR A 659 -22.38 -28.76 8.99
N SER A 660 -22.33 -29.87 9.73
CA SER A 660 -21.39 -30.06 10.83
C SER A 660 -19.95 -30.01 10.31
N ILE A 661 -19.15 -29.08 10.85
CA ILE A 661 -17.71 -29.04 10.60
C ILE A 661 -17.12 -30.37 11.13
N PRO A 662 -16.46 -31.19 10.29
CA PRO A 662 -15.90 -32.45 10.76
C PRO A 662 -14.75 -32.18 11.73
N LEU A 663 -14.95 -32.53 13.02
CA LEU A 663 -13.98 -32.35 14.11
C LEU A 663 -12.82 -33.37 14.06
N SER A 664 -12.40 -33.77 12.85
CA SER A 664 -11.37 -34.77 12.59
C SER A 664 -10.09 -34.12 12.05
N PHE A 665 -9.02 -34.14 12.85
CA PHE A 665 -7.69 -33.73 12.40
C PHE A 665 -7.00 -34.83 11.56
N PRO A 666 -6.02 -34.49 10.71
CA PRO A 666 -5.33 -35.45 9.85
C PRO A 666 -4.72 -36.66 10.56
N GLU A 667 -4.68 -37.79 9.86
CA GLU A 667 -3.89 -38.95 10.27
C GLU A 667 -2.40 -38.72 10.00
N SER A 668 -1.67 -38.40 11.07
CA SER A 668 -0.21 -38.26 11.10
C SER A 668 0.51 -39.53 10.64
N GLY A 669 1.39 -39.41 9.64
CA GLY A 669 2.29 -40.46 9.18
C GLY A 669 3.56 -40.61 10.04
N SER A 670 4.32 -41.66 9.79
CA SER A 670 5.61 -41.91 10.46
C SER A 670 6.70 -40.91 10.04
N SER A 671 7.69 -40.71 10.91
CA SER A 671 8.86 -39.87 10.67
C SER A 671 9.81 -40.48 9.62
N CYS A 672 10.53 -39.62 8.90
CA CYS A 672 11.47 -40.00 7.85
C CYS A 672 12.63 -40.85 8.40
N THR A 673 12.85 -42.01 7.77
CA THR A 673 13.92 -42.99 8.06
C THR A 673 15.19 -42.77 7.23
N CYS A 674 15.36 -41.56 6.69
CA CYS A 674 16.25 -41.29 5.56
C CYS A 674 17.73 -41.22 5.98
N ALA A 675 18.64 -41.77 5.16
CA ALA A 675 20.05 -41.97 5.55
C ALA A 675 20.84 -40.69 5.92
N HIS A 676 20.37 -39.49 5.52
CA HIS A 676 20.97 -38.20 5.86
C HIS A 676 21.03 -37.88 7.38
N HIS A 677 20.40 -38.68 8.23
CA HIS A 677 20.53 -38.56 9.70
C HIS A 677 21.85 -39.12 10.27
N LEU A 678 22.65 -39.84 9.47
CA LEU A 678 23.89 -40.50 9.92
C LEU A 678 25.16 -39.62 9.78
N HIS A 679 25.25 -38.55 10.56
CA HIS A 679 26.55 -37.94 10.89
C HIS A 679 27.11 -38.51 12.22
N PRO A 680 28.43 -38.65 12.42
CA PRO A 680 29.01 -39.40 13.55
C PRO A 680 28.79 -38.83 14.98
N HIS A 681 28.03 -37.75 15.15
CA HIS A 681 27.95 -37.00 16.40
C HIS A 681 26.52 -36.86 16.96
N LYS A 682 25.97 -37.96 17.50
CA LYS A 682 24.95 -38.02 18.58
C LYS A 682 23.82 -36.95 18.61
N GLN A 683 23.31 -36.50 17.47
CA GLN A 683 22.15 -35.61 17.40
C GLN A 683 20.91 -36.39 16.94
N ALA A 684 19.80 -36.22 17.65
CA ALA A 684 18.52 -36.82 17.28
C ALA A 684 17.97 -36.20 15.98
N ASN A 685 17.12 -36.95 15.28
CA ASN A 685 16.37 -36.44 14.13
C ASN A 685 15.38 -35.36 14.62
N MET A 686 15.56 -34.11 14.18
CA MET A 686 14.72 -32.99 14.62
C MET A 686 13.29 -33.08 14.09
N TRP A 687 13.07 -33.65 12.91
CA TRP A 687 11.71 -33.87 12.37
C TRP A 687 10.96 -34.96 13.15
N ALA A 688 11.66 -36.02 13.58
CA ALA A 688 11.11 -37.04 14.46
C ALA A 688 10.77 -36.44 15.83
N PHE A 689 11.77 -35.84 16.52
CA PHE A 689 11.60 -35.22 17.83
C PHE A 689 10.43 -34.21 17.86
N VAL A 690 10.41 -33.23 16.94
CA VAL A 690 9.34 -32.21 16.94
C VAL A 690 7.98 -32.85 16.62
N SER A 691 7.89 -33.85 15.74
CA SER A 691 6.62 -34.52 15.44
C SER A 691 6.12 -35.38 16.61
N GLU A 692 7.02 -36.08 17.30
CA GLU A 692 6.72 -36.96 18.42
C GLU A 692 6.30 -36.17 19.66
N THR A 693 7.11 -35.19 20.10
CA THR A 693 6.78 -34.29 21.22
C THR A 693 5.49 -33.50 20.95
N LEU A 694 5.29 -32.98 19.73
CA LEU A 694 4.02 -32.32 19.40
C LEU A 694 2.82 -33.28 19.42
N MET A 695 3.01 -34.60 19.22
CA MET A 695 1.94 -35.61 19.26
C MET A 695 1.61 -36.13 20.67
N ASP A 696 2.33 -35.76 21.73
CA ASP A 696 2.09 -36.26 23.10
C ASP A 696 0.73 -35.88 23.72
N TRP A 697 -0.04 -35.02 23.05
CA TRP A 697 -1.46 -34.84 23.38
C TRP A 697 -2.30 -36.10 23.12
N LYS A 698 -1.88 -36.98 22.20
CA LYS A 698 -2.55 -38.25 21.86
C LYS A 698 -2.22 -39.39 22.82
N THR A 699 -1.05 -39.36 23.48
CA THR A 699 -0.48 -40.47 24.25
C THR A 699 -0.92 -40.48 25.72
N HIS A 700 -1.37 -39.34 26.24
CA HIS A 700 -1.70 -39.14 27.65
C HIS A 700 -3.17 -38.73 27.86
N ASN A 701 -3.80 -39.24 28.91
CA ASN A 701 -5.19 -38.95 29.25
C ASN A 701 -5.32 -37.61 29.98
N TRP A 702 -5.19 -36.50 29.24
CA TRP A 702 -5.19 -35.14 29.79
C TRP A 702 -6.57 -34.72 30.33
N PRO A 703 -6.65 -34.07 31.51
CA PRO A 703 -7.92 -33.55 32.02
C PRO A 703 -8.45 -32.42 31.12
N LYS A 704 -9.76 -32.40 30.84
CA LYS A 704 -10.40 -31.41 29.97
C LYS A 704 -10.02 -29.98 30.36
N LEU A 705 -9.33 -29.29 29.45
CA LEU A 705 -8.82 -27.94 29.68
C LEU A 705 -9.96 -26.93 29.84
N LYS A 706 -9.93 -26.19 30.95
CA LYS A 706 -10.66 -24.92 31.06
C LYS A 706 -9.87 -23.85 30.31
N ASN A 707 -10.59 -22.90 29.69
CA ASN A 707 -10.01 -21.85 28.85
C ASN A 707 -8.89 -21.11 29.62
N ASP A 708 -7.65 -21.20 29.12
CA ASP A 708 -6.44 -20.88 29.89
C ASP A 708 -6.22 -19.35 29.96
N GLY A 709 -6.88 -18.71 30.92
CA GLY A 709 -6.74 -17.27 31.24
C GLY A 709 -5.36 -16.87 31.82
N THR A 710 -4.36 -17.71 31.58
CA THR A 710 -2.93 -17.52 31.88
C THR A 710 -2.05 -17.70 30.63
N ALA A 711 -2.60 -18.05 29.47
CA ALA A 711 -1.84 -18.32 28.25
C ALA A 711 -0.89 -17.15 27.85
N ASP A 712 -1.39 -15.91 27.81
CA ASP A 712 -0.57 -14.72 27.53
C ASP A 712 0.54 -14.52 28.58
N ASP A 713 0.25 -14.79 29.87
CA ASP A 713 1.20 -14.63 30.97
C ASP A 713 2.32 -15.68 30.88
N ILE A 714 1.98 -16.93 30.56
CA ILE A 714 2.92 -18.02 30.34
C ILE A 714 3.80 -17.74 29.11
N ALA A 715 3.20 -17.35 27.98
CA ALA A 715 3.92 -17.07 26.74
C ALA A 715 4.95 -15.94 26.91
N VAL A 716 4.55 -14.82 27.53
CA VAL A 716 5.46 -13.69 27.79
C VAL A 716 6.56 -14.11 28.76
N ARG A 717 6.23 -14.74 29.90
CA ARG A 717 7.22 -15.17 30.90
C ARG A 717 8.22 -16.19 30.35
N ALA A 718 7.80 -17.11 29.49
CA ALA A 718 8.68 -18.08 28.86
C ALA A 718 9.82 -17.41 28.06
N VAL A 719 9.52 -16.23 27.50
CA VAL A 719 10.50 -15.39 26.79
C VAL A 719 11.31 -14.53 27.75
N ILE A 720 10.69 -13.74 28.64
CA ILE A 720 11.39 -12.71 29.44
C ILE A 720 12.03 -13.20 30.75
N GLU A 721 11.52 -14.30 31.33
CA GLU A 721 11.96 -14.89 32.60
C GLU A 721 12.54 -16.30 32.41
N GLY A 722 12.01 -17.05 31.43
CA GLY A 722 12.37 -18.42 31.11
C GLY A 722 11.54 -19.47 31.86
N TRP A 723 11.53 -20.71 31.36
CA TRP A 723 10.70 -21.82 31.86
C TRP A 723 11.00 -22.33 33.28
N ASN A 724 11.93 -21.68 34.00
CA ASN A 724 12.41 -22.11 35.32
C ASN A 724 11.94 -21.19 36.45
N GLU A 725 11.08 -20.20 36.16
CA GLU A 725 10.54 -19.31 37.19
C GLU A 725 9.43 -19.98 38.02
N SER A 726 9.43 -19.69 39.32
CA SER A 726 8.58 -20.29 40.36
C SER A 726 7.08 -20.17 40.13
N THR A 727 6.64 -19.18 39.34
CA THR A 727 5.25 -18.95 38.97
C THR A 727 4.72 -19.92 37.91
N MET A 728 5.59 -20.64 37.20
CA MET A 728 5.22 -21.59 36.14
C MET A 728 4.87 -23.01 36.63
N GLY A 729 4.83 -23.26 37.93
CA GLY A 729 4.74 -24.62 38.52
C GLY A 729 3.50 -25.47 38.20
N ASN A 730 2.58 -25.02 37.34
CA ASN A 730 1.40 -25.77 36.90
C ASN A 730 1.04 -25.47 35.43
N LEU A 731 1.95 -25.75 34.50
CA LEU A 731 1.72 -25.61 33.05
C LEU A 731 0.61 -26.56 32.57
N SER A 732 -0.31 -26.04 31.74
CA SER A 732 -1.29 -26.86 31.03
C SER A 732 -0.65 -27.73 29.93
N ALA A 733 -1.39 -28.73 29.43
CA ALA A 733 -0.84 -29.75 28.52
C ALA A 733 -0.15 -29.18 27.27
N SER A 734 -0.74 -28.15 26.64
CA SER A 734 -0.14 -27.48 25.49
C SER A 734 1.18 -26.78 25.84
N TRP A 735 1.26 -26.11 26.98
CA TRP A 735 2.49 -25.43 27.41
C TRP A 735 3.61 -26.37 27.84
N ARG A 736 3.28 -27.58 28.32
CA ARG A 736 4.29 -28.63 28.55
C ARG A 736 4.90 -29.11 27.24
N ILE A 737 4.06 -29.45 26.27
CA ILE A 737 4.48 -29.86 24.92
C ILE A 737 5.32 -28.75 24.24
N LEU A 738 4.86 -27.49 24.31
CA LEU A 738 5.57 -26.37 23.71
C LEU A 738 6.88 -26.01 24.40
N ARG A 739 7.00 -26.20 25.72
CA ARG A 739 8.27 -26.01 26.43
C ARG A 739 9.37 -26.87 25.82
N GLU A 740 9.11 -28.15 25.59
CA GLU A 740 10.13 -29.09 25.10
C GLU A 740 10.54 -28.79 23.65
N VAL A 741 9.61 -28.30 22.81
CA VAL A 741 9.92 -27.81 21.46
C VAL A 741 10.68 -26.48 21.49
N ASP A 742 10.29 -25.53 22.35
CA ASP A 742 10.92 -24.21 22.49
C ASP A 742 12.35 -24.29 23.06
N GLU A 743 12.54 -25.02 24.15
CA GLU A 743 13.88 -25.25 24.76
C GLU A 743 14.85 -25.94 23.80
N LYS A 744 14.34 -26.62 22.75
CA LYS A 744 15.14 -27.35 21.76
C LYS A 744 15.32 -26.62 20.42
N VAL A 745 14.32 -25.91 19.94
CA VAL A 745 14.28 -25.26 18.62
C VAL A 745 14.42 -23.74 18.75
N TRP A 746 13.51 -23.09 19.47
CA TRP A 746 13.30 -21.65 19.39
C TRP A 746 14.08 -20.83 20.43
N ALA A 747 14.72 -21.47 21.40
CA ALA A 747 15.50 -20.84 22.47
C ALA A 747 16.70 -19.97 22.02
N GLN A 748 17.07 -19.97 20.74
CA GLN A 748 18.10 -19.10 20.16
C GLN A 748 17.53 -18.03 19.19
N SER A 749 16.25 -18.11 18.84
CA SER A 749 15.57 -17.13 17.99
C SER A 749 15.40 -15.78 18.72
N ARG A 750 15.10 -14.70 17.98
CA ARG A 750 14.85 -13.39 18.61
C ARG A 750 13.61 -13.47 19.50
N ASP A 751 13.65 -12.83 20.67
CA ASP A 751 12.56 -12.89 21.67
C ASP A 751 11.16 -12.64 21.10
N VAL A 752 11.03 -11.71 20.16
CA VAL A 752 9.77 -11.37 19.48
C VAL A 752 9.29 -12.48 18.52
N ASP A 753 10.22 -13.10 17.79
CA ASP A 753 9.91 -14.24 16.90
C ASP A 753 9.45 -15.43 17.73
N ARG A 754 10.21 -15.74 18.79
CA ARG A 754 9.94 -16.81 19.75
C ARG A 754 8.59 -16.63 20.43
N LEU A 755 8.25 -15.41 20.86
CA LEU A 755 6.93 -15.09 21.42
C LEU A 755 5.82 -15.35 20.39
N ALA A 756 5.98 -14.91 19.14
CA ALA A 756 4.97 -15.11 18.10
C ALA A 756 4.73 -16.59 17.78
N VAL A 757 5.80 -17.38 17.68
CA VAL A 757 5.75 -18.83 17.47
C VAL A 757 5.04 -19.53 18.64
N LEU A 758 5.42 -19.24 19.89
CA LEU A 758 4.77 -19.80 21.09
C LEU A 758 3.26 -19.49 21.12
N CYS A 759 2.86 -18.27 20.77
CA CYS A 759 1.46 -17.89 20.70
C CYS A 759 0.68 -18.66 19.62
N ILE A 760 1.20 -18.72 18.38
CA ILE A 760 0.47 -19.34 17.26
C ILE A 760 0.43 -20.87 17.38
N MET A 761 1.52 -21.52 17.82
CA MET A 761 1.52 -22.97 18.05
C MET A 761 0.60 -23.39 19.21
N ASN A 762 0.48 -22.58 20.27
CA ASN A 762 -0.44 -22.85 21.38
C ASN A 762 -1.91 -22.81 20.94
N LEU A 763 -2.29 -21.90 20.05
CA LEU A 763 -3.66 -21.83 19.52
C LEU A 763 -4.06 -23.14 18.80
N LEU A 764 -3.16 -23.72 17.99
CA LEU A 764 -3.42 -24.98 17.30
C LEU A 764 -3.45 -26.18 18.25
N LEU A 765 -2.49 -26.28 19.19
CA LEU A 765 -2.52 -27.35 20.20
C LEU A 765 -3.78 -27.30 21.07
N GLN A 766 -4.27 -26.11 21.45
CA GLN A 766 -5.52 -25.98 22.21
C GLN A 766 -6.74 -26.47 21.43
N CYS A 767 -6.77 -26.29 20.10
CA CYS A 767 -7.80 -26.86 19.22
C CYS A 767 -7.70 -28.39 19.13
N HIS A 768 -6.49 -28.94 19.09
CA HIS A 768 -6.28 -30.39 19.01
C HIS A 768 -6.57 -31.10 20.35
N LEU A 769 -6.21 -30.48 21.48
CA LEU A 769 -6.51 -30.94 22.84
C LEU A 769 -8.00 -30.81 23.23
N ASN A 770 -8.75 -29.89 22.61
CA ASN A 770 -10.17 -29.68 22.88
C ASN A 770 -10.92 -29.26 21.59
N PRO A 771 -11.20 -30.20 20.67
CA PRO A 771 -11.92 -29.91 19.42
C PRO A 771 -13.34 -29.42 19.72
N SER A 772 -13.55 -28.12 19.46
CA SER A 772 -14.86 -27.47 19.48
C SER A 772 -14.93 -26.43 18.38
N GLU A 773 -16.15 -26.11 17.94
CA GLU A 773 -16.40 -25.03 16.97
C GLU A 773 -15.86 -23.69 17.48
N GLU A 774 -16.06 -23.38 18.76
CA GLU A 774 -15.50 -22.18 19.44
C GLU A 774 -13.97 -22.10 19.28
N ASN A 775 -13.25 -23.22 19.48
CA ASN A 775 -11.79 -23.23 19.36
C ASN A 775 -11.34 -23.14 17.90
N LEU A 776 -11.99 -23.85 16.97
CA LEU A 776 -11.68 -23.77 15.54
C LEU A 776 -11.94 -22.37 14.96
N LEU A 777 -12.96 -21.66 15.46
CA LEU A 777 -13.22 -20.26 15.11
C LEU A 777 -12.10 -19.30 15.58
N ARG A 778 -11.40 -19.63 16.67
CA ARG A 778 -10.24 -18.85 17.17
C ARG A 778 -8.96 -19.06 16.35
N LEU A 779 -8.89 -20.05 15.46
CA LEU A 779 -7.78 -20.18 14.52
C LEU A 779 -7.94 -19.20 13.34
N PRO A 780 -6.88 -18.44 12.98
CA PRO A 780 -6.85 -17.66 11.75
C PRO A 780 -7.18 -18.55 10.54
N ALA A 781 -7.95 -18.04 9.58
CA ALA A 781 -8.44 -18.84 8.45
C ALA A 781 -7.29 -19.50 7.64
N TRP A 782 -6.15 -18.82 7.51
CA TRP A 782 -4.95 -19.34 6.85
C TRP A 782 -4.22 -20.46 7.63
N TYR A 783 -4.43 -20.57 8.94
CA TYR A 783 -3.75 -21.56 9.78
C TYR A 783 -4.53 -22.88 9.95
N ARG A 784 -5.82 -22.89 9.58
CA ARG A 784 -6.66 -24.09 9.58
C ARG A 784 -6.11 -25.15 8.59
N PRO A 785 -6.41 -26.46 8.76
CA PRO A 785 -5.89 -27.51 7.89
C PRO A 785 -6.34 -27.35 6.43
N ARG A 786 -5.44 -27.64 5.49
CA ARG A 786 -5.71 -27.67 4.03
C ARG A 786 -6.30 -29.01 3.59
N PRO A 787 -7.05 -29.07 2.47
CA PRO A 787 -7.54 -30.35 1.92
C PRO A 787 -6.43 -31.38 1.66
N SER A 788 -5.25 -30.92 1.24
CA SER A 788 -4.05 -31.74 1.07
C SER A 788 -3.57 -32.38 2.38
N GLN A 789 -3.56 -31.63 3.50
CA GLN A 789 -3.25 -32.16 4.83
C GLN A 789 -4.28 -33.23 5.27
N VAL A 790 -5.58 -33.04 4.97
CA VAL A 790 -6.63 -34.02 5.30
C VAL A 790 -6.55 -35.28 4.43
N ALA A 791 -6.18 -35.13 3.15
CA ALA A 791 -6.17 -36.23 2.18
C ALA A 791 -4.90 -37.10 2.18
N GLN A 792 -3.81 -36.68 2.85
CA GLN A 792 -2.51 -37.36 2.80
C GLN A 792 -1.88 -37.49 4.19
N LYS A 793 -1.36 -38.69 4.51
CA LYS A 793 -0.66 -38.92 5.78
C LYS A 793 0.73 -38.30 5.73
N HIS A 794 1.02 -37.43 6.70
CA HIS A 794 2.23 -36.60 6.69
C HIS A 794 2.80 -36.41 8.12
N ALA A 795 4.06 -35.97 8.23
CA ALA A 795 4.70 -35.76 9.52
C ALA A 795 4.03 -34.62 10.31
N TYR A 796 3.59 -34.88 11.54
CA TYR A 796 2.72 -33.98 12.30
C TYR A 796 3.31 -32.58 12.61
N ALA A 797 4.64 -32.43 12.60
CA ALA A 797 5.28 -31.12 12.67
C ALA A 797 4.89 -30.16 11.52
N ILE A 798 4.43 -30.69 10.37
CA ILE A 798 4.02 -29.90 9.20
C ILE A 798 2.78 -29.03 9.51
N ASP A 799 1.83 -29.51 10.31
CA ASP A 799 0.60 -28.77 10.63
C ASP A 799 0.87 -27.37 11.23
N PHE A 800 2.01 -27.22 11.92
CA PHE A 800 2.42 -26.05 12.67
C PHE A 800 3.20 -24.99 11.87
N PHE A 801 3.48 -25.22 10.59
CA PHE A 801 4.10 -24.19 9.75
C PHE A 801 3.08 -23.11 9.37
N VAL A 802 3.47 -21.85 9.53
CA VAL A 802 2.55 -20.70 9.46
C VAL A 802 1.92 -20.53 8.07
N TRP A 803 2.68 -20.80 7.01
CA TRP A 803 2.28 -20.52 5.63
C TRP A 803 1.60 -21.72 4.95
N PRO A 804 0.40 -21.55 4.35
CA PRO A 804 -0.31 -22.62 3.64
C PRO A 804 0.52 -23.31 2.55
N GLY A 805 1.25 -22.54 1.73
CA GLY A 805 2.04 -23.09 0.62
C GLY A 805 3.20 -23.97 1.10
N ILE A 806 3.86 -23.60 2.21
CA ILE A 806 4.92 -24.39 2.83
C ILE A 806 4.36 -25.73 3.36
N ARG A 807 3.20 -25.69 4.03
CA ARG A 807 2.50 -26.91 4.49
C ARG A 807 2.12 -27.83 3.33
N GLU A 808 1.53 -27.25 2.29
CA GLU A 808 1.11 -27.95 1.06
C GLU A 808 2.32 -28.59 0.34
N ARG A 809 3.44 -27.87 0.23
CA ARG A 809 4.71 -28.40 -0.31
C ARG A 809 5.26 -29.54 0.55
N PHE A 810 5.23 -29.43 1.88
CA PHE A 810 5.76 -30.45 2.77
C PHE A 810 4.90 -31.72 2.76
N VAL A 811 3.56 -31.61 2.70
CA VAL A 811 2.67 -32.79 2.57
C VAL A 811 3.10 -33.71 1.42
N TYR A 812 3.47 -33.16 0.26
CA TYR A 812 3.92 -33.96 -0.88
C TYR A 812 5.43 -34.23 -0.92
N HIS A 813 6.27 -33.37 -0.33
CA HIS A 813 7.72 -33.35 -0.57
C HIS A 813 8.62 -33.13 0.66
N TYR A 814 8.15 -33.31 1.91
CA TYR A 814 8.96 -33.00 3.12
C TYR A 814 10.31 -33.72 3.19
N HIS A 815 10.47 -34.87 2.51
CA HIS A 815 11.76 -35.57 2.39
C HIS A 815 12.88 -34.71 1.76
N LYS A 816 12.57 -33.69 0.95
CA LYS A 816 13.56 -32.71 0.45
C LYS A 816 14.09 -31.79 1.56
N TYR A 817 13.35 -31.63 2.65
CA TYR A 817 13.61 -30.71 3.76
C TYR A 817 13.89 -31.45 5.09
N CYS A 818 13.95 -32.79 5.07
CA CYS A 818 14.03 -33.64 6.27
C CYS A 818 15.34 -33.54 7.09
N SER A 819 16.31 -32.71 6.67
CA SER A 819 17.59 -32.56 7.37
C SER A 819 17.48 -31.80 8.70
N ASN A 820 18.40 -32.06 9.63
CA ASN A 820 18.53 -31.22 10.84
C ASN A 820 18.98 -29.77 10.50
N ARG A 821 19.73 -29.57 9.41
CA ARG A 821 20.15 -28.24 8.92
C ARG A 821 18.96 -27.34 8.60
N PHE A 822 17.87 -27.90 8.07
CA PHE A 822 16.63 -27.16 7.84
C PHE A 822 16.08 -26.57 9.15
N TRP A 823 16.05 -27.34 10.24
CA TRP A 823 15.58 -26.85 11.55
C TRP A 823 16.50 -25.80 12.16
N SER A 824 17.82 -25.91 11.98
CA SER A 824 18.77 -24.87 12.39
C SER A 824 18.50 -23.56 11.64
N LEU A 825 18.41 -23.61 10.32
CA LEU A 825 18.13 -22.44 9.48
C LEU A 825 16.74 -21.84 9.78
N LEU A 826 15.72 -22.67 10.00
CA LEU A 826 14.38 -22.25 10.41
C LEU A 826 14.41 -21.46 11.73
N ALA A 827 15.06 -21.98 12.77
CA ALA A 827 15.16 -21.29 14.06
C ALA A 827 15.99 -19.99 13.99
N GLU A 828 17.04 -19.97 13.17
CA GLU A 828 17.90 -18.80 13.00
C GLU A 828 17.27 -17.70 12.14
N HIS A 829 16.60 -18.06 11.03
CA HIS A 829 16.17 -17.13 9.97
C HIS A 829 14.66 -16.86 9.87
N PHE A 830 13.82 -17.47 10.70
CA PHE A 830 12.40 -17.10 10.84
C PHE A 830 12.27 -15.66 11.38
N ARG A 831 11.33 -14.88 10.83
CA ARG A 831 11.11 -13.48 11.18
C ARG A 831 9.63 -13.15 11.33
N PHE A 832 9.25 -12.70 12.52
CA PHE A 832 8.04 -11.92 12.73
C PHE A 832 8.33 -10.44 12.44
N VAL A 833 7.48 -9.81 11.62
CA VAL A 833 7.66 -8.44 11.11
C VAL A 833 7.07 -7.43 12.11
N TRP A 834 7.77 -7.27 13.23
CA TRP A 834 7.42 -6.35 14.31
C TRP A 834 8.38 -5.14 14.33
N PRO A 835 7.89 -3.90 14.15
CA PRO A 835 8.74 -2.70 14.07
C PRO A 835 8.97 -1.99 15.43
N TYR A 836 8.54 -2.59 16.54
CA TYR A 836 8.61 -2.01 17.89
C TYR A 836 9.46 -2.88 18.84
N ASP A 837 9.62 -2.48 20.10
CA ASP A 837 10.36 -3.29 21.07
C ASP A 837 9.55 -4.52 21.52
N LEU A 838 10.23 -5.51 22.10
CA LEU A 838 9.61 -6.65 22.79
C LEU A 838 8.61 -6.21 23.88
N ARG A 839 8.84 -5.03 24.47
CA ARG A 839 8.00 -4.45 25.54
C ARG A 839 6.64 -4.01 25.03
N ASP A 840 6.51 -3.73 23.74
CA ASP A 840 5.26 -3.32 23.11
C ASP A 840 4.40 -4.53 22.71
N CYS A 841 4.95 -5.75 22.79
CA CYS A 841 4.22 -6.99 22.56
C CYS A 841 3.22 -7.32 23.69
N TYR A 842 3.36 -6.71 24.88
CA TYR A 842 2.56 -7.06 26.06
C TYR A 842 2.35 -5.90 27.05
N VAL A 843 1.36 -6.04 27.92
CA VAL A 843 1.04 -5.13 29.03
C VAL A 843 1.18 -5.88 30.35
N HIS A 844 1.89 -5.30 31.33
CA HIS A 844 1.99 -5.86 32.68
C HIS A 844 0.95 -5.24 33.62
N ASN A 845 -0.02 -6.05 34.07
CA ASN A 845 -1.00 -5.63 35.05
C ASN A 845 -0.44 -5.74 36.47
N ARG A 846 -0.14 -4.59 37.08
CA ARG A 846 0.48 -4.49 38.41
C ARG A 846 -0.43 -4.87 39.59
N SER A 847 -1.74 -5.00 39.41
CA SER A 847 -2.64 -5.43 40.50
C SER A 847 -2.83 -6.94 40.56
N THR A 848 -2.73 -7.63 39.42
CA THR A 848 -2.78 -9.10 39.31
C THR A 848 -1.41 -9.75 39.16
N ASN A 849 -0.36 -8.96 38.90
CA ASN A 849 0.99 -9.38 38.53
C ASN A 849 1.03 -10.34 37.32
N ARG A 850 0.19 -10.10 36.31
CA ARG A 850 0.17 -10.89 35.06
C ARG A 850 0.47 -10.04 33.83
N TYR A 851 1.09 -10.67 32.85
CA TYR A 851 1.22 -10.15 31.50
C TYR A 851 0.00 -10.52 30.65
N GLN A 852 -0.34 -9.65 29.69
CA GLN A 852 -1.34 -9.88 28.65
C GLN A 852 -0.75 -9.36 27.33
N LEU A 853 -0.98 -10.05 26.21
CA LEU A 853 -0.48 -9.58 24.91
C LEU A 853 -1.15 -8.27 24.52
N SER A 854 -0.40 -7.37 23.88
CA SER A 854 -0.94 -6.11 23.41
C SER A 854 -1.88 -6.34 22.23
N GLU A 855 -2.93 -5.53 22.14
CA GLU A 855 -3.92 -5.60 21.07
C GLU A 855 -3.29 -5.37 19.68
N LEU A 856 -2.23 -4.57 19.61
CA LEU A 856 -1.45 -4.38 18.39
C LEU A 856 -0.68 -5.65 18.00
N PHE A 857 -0.02 -6.31 18.96
CA PHE A 857 0.69 -7.57 18.72
C PHE A 857 -0.26 -8.69 18.28
N ARG A 858 -1.44 -8.80 18.93
CA ARG A 858 -2.48 -9.75 18.53
C ARG A 858 -2.99 -9.54 17.10
N ARG A 859 -3.07 -8.31 16.61
CA ARG A 859 -3.45 -8.03 15.21
C ARG A 859 -2.40 -8.54 14.23
N HIS A 860 -1.12 -8.29 14.51
CA HIS A 860 -0.01 -8.83 13.72
C HIS A 860 0.05 -10.38 13.79
N LEU A 861 -0.28 -11.01 14.92
CA LEU A 861 -0.34 -12.49 15.01
C LEU A 861 -1.43 -13.12 14.13
N ASN A 862 -2.50 -12.39 13.81
CA ASN A 862 -3.58 -12.85 12.92
C ASN A 862 -3.31 -12.55 11.44
N ASP A 863 -2.29 -11.74 11.13
CA ASP A 863 -1.91 -11.33 9.78
C ASP A 863 -0.75 -12.20 9.27
N LEU A 864 -1.02 -13.02 8.24
CA LEU A 864 -0.01 -13.88 7.64
C LEU A 864 1.18 -13.10 7.04
N THR A 865 0.99 -11.85 6.61
CA THR A 865 2.06 -11.01 6.06
C THR A 865 3.06 -10.53 7.13
N SER A 866 2.70 -10.66 8.41
CA SER A 866 3.61 -10.42 9.52
C SER A 866 4.58 -11.59 9.77
N PHE A 867 4.51 -12.68 9.01
CA PHE A 867 5.43 -13.83 9.11
C PHE A 867 6.22 -14.02 7.80
N THR A 868 7.56 -14.01 7.91
CA THR A 868 8.46 -14.21 6.76
C THR A 868 9.78 -14.90 7.16
N PHE A 869 10.67 -15.11 6.20
CA PHE A 869 12.07 -15.45 6.45
C PHE A 869 12.99 -14.26 6.12
N ASP A 870 14.23 -14.30 6.61
CA ASP A 870 15.28 -13.46 6.03
C ASP A 870 15.92 -14.08 4.76
N LYS A 871 16.88 -13.36 4.20
CA LYS A 871 17.49 -13.67 2.90
C LYS A 871 18.25 -14.98 2.87
N ASP A 872 18.80 -15.43 3.99
CA ASP A 872 19.70 -16.59 3.99
C ASP A 872 18.89 -17.89 3.90
N MET A 873 17.68 -17.93 4.46
CA MET A 873 16.74 -19.03 4.24
C MET A 873 16.31 -19.11 2.76
N PHE A 874 15.95 -17.98 2.13
CA PHE A 874 15.63 -17.95 0.69
C PHE A 874 16.84 -18.26 -0.20
N GLY A 875 18.07 -18.00 0.27
CA GLY A 875 19.30 -18.42 -0.42
C GLY A 875 19.56 -19.93 -0.34
N ASN A 876 19.09 -20.60 0.72
CA ASN A 876 19.17 -22.06 0.88
C ASN A 876 17.98 -22.80 0.24
N TYR A 877 16.81 -22.17 0.21
CA TYR A 877 15.55 -22.74 -0.30
C TYR A 877 14.77 -21.69 -1.14
N PRO A 878 15.22 -21.39 -2.37
CA PRO A 878 14.61 -20.35 -3.20
C PRO A 878 13.14 -20.61 -3.54
N GLU A 879 12.68 -21.86 -3.53
CA GLU A 879 11.30 -22.22 -3.86
C GLU A 879 10.27 -21.69 -2.84
N PHE A 880 10.68 -21.42 -1.59
CA PHE A 880 9.80 -20.87 -0.55
C PHE A 880 9.38 -19.42 -0.83
N ASP A 881 10.13 -18.71 -1.69
CA ASP A 881 9.76 -17.37 -2.18
C ASP A 881 8.43 -17.38 -2.97
N CYS A 882 7.99 -18.53 -3.49
CA CYS A 882 6.67 -18.68 -4.11
C CYS A 882 5.54 -19.05 -3.12
N ASP A 883 5.87 -19.52 -1.91
CA ASP A 883 4.90 -20.05 -0.94
C ASP A 883 4.55 -19.07 0.18
N ILE A 884 5.33 -18.00 0.32
CA ILE A 884 5.26 -16.99 1.37
C ILE A 884 4.75 -15.65 0.78
N PRO A 885 3.73 -15.00 1.37
CA PRO A 885 3.20 -13.74 0.85
C PRO A 885 4.25 -12.62 0.77
N LYS A 886 4.35 -11.96 -0.39
CA LYS A 886 5.36 -10.93 -0.67
C LYS A 886 4.85 -9.50 -0.50
N TYR A 887 4.99 -8.92 0.70
CA TYR A 887 5.11 -7.46 0.81
C TYR A 887 5.86 -7.00 2.08
N MET A 888 6.11 -5.69 2.19
CA MET A 888 6.99 -5.01 3.14
C MET A 888 8.49 -5.32 2.95
N LYS A 889 9.33 -4.29 3.08
CA LYS A 889 10.79 -4.47 3.22
C LYS A 889 11.07 -5.02 4.61
N ILE A 890 11.81 -6.14 4.69
CA ILE A 890 12.39 -6.64 5.96
C ILE A 890 13.15 -5.48 6.65
N PRO A 891 12.75 -5.06 7.86
CA PRO A 891 13.54 -4.09 8.63
C PRO A 891 14.92 -4.66 8.89
N GLN A 892 15.98 -3.87 8.69
CA GLN A 892 17.35 -4.34 8.98
C GLN A 892 17.45 -4.71 10.47
N SER A 893 17.70 -5.98 10.74
CA SER A 893 17.90 -6.48 12.09
C SER A 893 19.16 -5.85 12.71
N LEU A 894 19.05 -5.45 13.98
CA LEU A 894 20.22 -5.04 14.77
C LEU A 894 21.23 -6.20 14.79
N GLY A 895 22.46 -5.92 14.39
CA GLY A 895 23.47 -6.95 14.18
C GLY A 895 23.91 -7.63 15.49
N PRO A 896 24.51 -8.83 15.44
CA PRO A 896 24.88 -9.60 16.65
C PRO A 896 25.71 -8.82 17.69
N LYS A 897 26.54 -7.86 17.24
CA LYS A 897 27.32 -6.97 18.10
C LYS A 897 26.48 -6.05 19.01
N GLN A 898 25.23 -5.74 18.65
CA GLN A 898 24.33 -4.88 19.43
C GLN A 898 23.58 -5.66 20.52
N LEU A 899 23.24 -6.92 20.27
CA LEU A 899 22.59 -7.82 21.24
C LEU A 899 23.49 -8.15 22.45
N ALA A 900 24.82 -8.23 22.23
CA ALA A 900 25.79 -8.50 23.29
C ALA A 900 25.72 -7.51 24.47
N ASN A 901 25.46 -6.22 24.18
CA ASN A 901 25.52 -5.14 25.18
C ASN A 901 24.33 -5.11 26.16
N GLN A 902 23.26 -5.89 25.96
CA GLN A 902 22.10 -5.90 26.86
C GLN A 902 22.22 -6.90 28.03
N ARG A 903 23.18 -7.84 27.99
CA ARG A 903 23.31 -8.92 29.00
C ARG A 903 24.04 -8.51 30.30
N HIS A 904 23.65 -7.39 30.92
CA HIS A 904 24.12 -7.03 32.27
C HIS A 904 22.99 -6.66 33.25
N ARG A 905 22.64 -7.64 34.11
CA ARG A 905 21.84 -7.42 35.32
C ARG A 905 22.57 -6.47 36.28
N LYS A 906 21.98 -5.31 36.62
CA LYS A 906 22.34 -4.50 37.79
C LYS A 906 21.10 -4.19 38.65
N ARG A 907 21.30 -4.08 39.96
CA ARG A 907 20.24 -4.01 40.99
C ARG A 907 19.82 -2.56 41.29
N TYR A 908 18.66 -2.42 41.92
CA TYR A 908 18.19 -1.16 42.53
C TYR A 908 19.18 -0.61 43.58
N ILE A 909 19.28 0.72 43.64
CA ILE A 909 19.83 1.52 44.75
C ILE A 909 18.90 2.75 44.94
N GLU A 910 18.87 3.34 46.14
CA GLU A 910 17.75 4.17 46.62
C GLU A 910 18.08 5.67 46.82
N THR A 911 17.12 6.55 46.48
CA THR A 911 16.91 7.91 47.08
C THR A 911 18.03 8.99 46.96
N PRO A 912 17.83 10.25 47.42
CA PRO A 912 16.68 11.16 47.23
C PRO A 912 17.09 12.59 46.75
N GLY A 913 16.16 13.43 46.24
CA GLY A 913 16.45 14.87 46.07
C GLY A 913 15.45 15.77 45.31
N ASN A 914 14.65 16.53 46.06
CA ASN A 914 13.97 17.83 45.79
C ASN A 914 13.72 18.44 44.37
N GLN A 915 12.48 18.95 44.18
CA GLN A 915 12.03 20.30 43.72
C GLN A 915 12.75 21.04 42.54
N LYS A 916 12.12 21.88 41.70
CA LYS A 916 10.73 22.41 41.63
C LYS A 916 10.00 21.95 40.35
N LEU A 917 8.87 22.60 40.05
CA LEU A 917 8.03 22.56 38.84
C LEU A 917 8.20 23.89 38.05
N ILE A 918 7.39 24.09 36.98
CA ILE A 918 7.44 25.20 35.99
C ILE A 918 8.57 24.96 34.97
N GLY A 919 8.41 25.20 33.65
CA GLY A 919 7.25 25.64 32.87
C GLY A 919 7.74 26.28 31.55
N PHE A 920 6.94 26.28 30.47
CA PHE A 920 7.38 26.82 29.18
C PHE A 920 7.66 28.33 29.25
N THR A 921 8.82 28.76 28.75
CA THR A 921 9.18 30.14 28.44
C THR A 921 9.84 30.22 27.06
N PRO A 922 9.74 31.36 26.35
CA PRO A 922 10.02 31.44 24.91
C PRO A 922 11.50 31.69 24.57
N MET A 923 11.84 31.44 23.30
CA MET A 923 13.10 31.87 22.69
C MET A 923 13.16 33.40 22.57
N PRO A 924 14.22 34.08 23.07
CA PRO A 924 14.50 35.48 22.78
C PRO A 924 15.17 35.67 21.41
N PRO A 925 15.21 36.89 20.85
CA PRO A 925 15.54 37.13 19.44
C PRO A 925 17.04 37.27 19.16
N ILE A 926 17.43 37.09 17.90
CA ILE A 926 18.75 37.47 17.37
C ILE A 926 18.59 38.36 16.12
N GLY A 927 19.26 39.50 16.16
CA GLY A 927 19.73 40.28 15.02
C GLY A 927 21.08 40.91 15.42
N PRO A 928 21.70 41.77 14.59
CA PRO A 928 21.25 42.30 13.30
C PRO A 928 21.99 41.65 12.10
N GLN A 929 21.86 42.26 10.93
CA GLN A 929 22.54 41.91 9.67
C GLN A 929 24.05 42.18 9.76
N ASP A 930 24.90 41.41 9.07
CA ASP A 930 25.44 41.84 7.75
C ASP A 930 26.26 40.75 7.01
N GLN A 931 26.73 41.08 5.79
CA GLN A 931 27.74 40.36 4.96
C GLN A 931 27.37 39.02 4.28
N TRP A 932 26.49 39.13 3.29
CA TRP A 932 26.68 38.73 1.88
C TRP A 932 27.79 37.72 1.47
N TYR A 933 27.36 36.74 0.65
CA TYR A 933 28.08 36.08 -0.46
C TYR A 933 29.53 35.58 -0.30
N ASN A 934 29.73 34.29 -0.60
CA ASN A 934 30.94 33.83 -1.29
C ASN A 934 30.61 32.77 -2.34
N ILE A 935 31.19 32.90 -3.53
CA ILE A 935 31.00 31.99 -4.68
C ILE A 935 32.22 31.05 -4.75
N PRO A 936 32.04 29.71 -4.78
CA PRO A 936 33.13 28.81 -5.10
C PRO A 936 33.45 28.85 -6.61
N PRO A 937 34.73 28.79 -7.05
CA PRO A 937 35.10 29.27 -8.39
C PRO A 937 34.85 28.28 -9.54
N ASP A 938 34.85 28.80 -10.76
CA ASP A 938 34.97 28.01 -11.99
C ASP A 938 36.24 27.14 -12.00
N ASN A 939 36.07 25.82 -12.04
CA ASN A 939 36.95 24.88 -12.76
C ASN A 939 36.47 23.40 -12.64
N MET A 940 35.39 23.02 -13.32
CA MET A 940 35.15 21.63 -13.77
C MET A 940 34.29 21.59 -15.05
N THR A 941 34.80 22.15 -16.14
CA THR A 941 34.39 21.72 -17.49
C THR A 941 35.35 20.63 -17.99
N LYS A 942 34.87 19.74 -18.88
CA LYS A 942 35.63 18.68 -19.58
C LYS A 942 36.07 17.45 -18.75
N SER A 943 35.13 16.58 -18.37
CA SER A 943 35.34 15.11 -18.47
C SER A 943 34.03 14.30 -18.38
N LEU A 944 33.05 14.58 -19.25
CA LEU A 944 31.88 13.72 -19.47
C LEU A 944 31.85 13.29 -20.94
N GLY A 945 32.05 11.99 -21.20
CA GLY A 945 31.90 11.41 -22.52
C GLY A 945 30.42 11.14 -22.84
N PRO A 946 29.92 11.47 -24.04
CA PRO A 946 28.52 11.21 -24.41
C PRO A 946 28.35 9.72 -24.77
N GLY A 947 27.52 9.00 -24.00
CA GLY A 947 27.39 7.55 -24.23
C GLY A 947 26.42 6.80 -23.32
N LEU A 948 25.20 7.32 -23.10
CA LEU A 948 24.06 6.52 -22.59
C LEU A 948 22.67 7.15 -22.79
N TRP A 949 22.52 8.08 -23.74
CA TRP A 949 21.23 8.63 -24.16
C TRP A 949 21.05 8.39 -25.66
N GLY A 950 20.35 7.31 -26.00
CA GLY A 950 19.90 7.05 -27.37
C GLY A 950 18.75 7.98 -27.75
N LEU A 951 18.78 8.52 -28.97
CA LEU A 951 17.64 9.23 -29.54
C LEU A 951 16.50 8.25 -29.86
N PRO A 952 15.22 8.68 -29.82
CA PRO A 952 14.09 7.83 -30.15
C PRO A 952 14.13 7.44 -31.64
N MET A 953 14.00 6.15 -31.92
CA MET A 953 13.81 5.64 -33.29
C MET A 953 12.38 5.95 -33.78
N PRO A 954 12.19 6.28 -35.07
CA PRO A 954 10.88 6.65 -35.60
C PRO A 954 9.93 5.45 -35.70
N THR A 955 8.65 5.69 -35.39
CA THR A 955 7.59 4.68 -35.47
C THR A 955 7.13 4.41 -36.91
N ASN A 956 7.35 3.20 -37.42
CA ASN A 956 6.42 2.53 -38.34
C ASN A 956 6.75 1.04 -38.53
N GLN A 957 5.74 0.24 -38.89
CA GLN A 957 5.75 -1.24 -38.97
C GLN A 957 5.90 -1.88 -37.57
N TYR A 958 5.03 -2.80 -37.10
CA TYR A 958 4.09 -3.69 -37.79
C TYR A 958 2.63 -3.58 -37.26
N LEU A 959 1.73 -4.29 -37.92
CA LEU A 959 0.31 -4.52 -37.56
C LEU A 959 0.15 -5.55 -36.42
#